data_AF-A0A918KJI9-F1
#
_entry.id   AF-A0A918KJI9-F1
#
_cell.length_a   1.000
_cell.length_b   1.000
_cell.length_c   1.000
_cell.angle_alpha   90.00
_cell.angle_beta   90.00
_cell.angle_gamma   90.00
#
_symmetry.space_group_name_H-M   'P 1'
#
loop_
_entity.id
_entity.type
_entity.pdbx_description
1 polymer ?
#
loop_
_entity_poly.entity_id
_entity_poly.type
_entity_poly.pdbx_seq_one_letter_code
_entity_poly.pdbx_strand_id
1 'polypeptide(L)'
;MSGAHEGTFDALRSQLQEAAATFADGPDALESILLGLVEDVDRAVREPLEIFPVCHHSPASAIAMARRLREKQPKVVYLELCEDMAPLLTELRNCRLPVAVQAFASETDGFPADWAPLSVVAPITEASAEYQAIAYALDTPDVELVLVDRSSDHVFQWDARAEVPTEPADPDAPPAEQEAALHGDAVGVEIGDLRPRFAELEEHLLRHGKVRHWSEWWHQYVELPLGDGDHDTYRQVMLLIGSLFRRLAPGEPHRVQVDEDRERYMWTRMREHLAATGTDPADCLYVCGAFHASSRVAEFGVHGTDSFEIGPRTATKWQHGLIPSSHSAIEAQFGLAAGSVSIAATLWAKNIRRTRVKPYRLAGQTGAKKSGARKAVPPAAPVPALPPADRLTGFLRKPPVLDRLDEAELLGWSVEIVQAARRNGYLASTADAIAVFETSILLAGMRDRAKPTPYDFQDAAVTCIEKDSVPGRRDVRRLVEIMLGGDRIGQVGYDALPPLARDVHDRLAPLNLRLQQRGVQRALLDISGRPELEQCSDVLWMLRYLMPQGTARPIMGERKLGERPIQESWDLALGTHQRALIELGYEGVSIEQVLEQRLRRKAYAPRATAATVLEAVEDATLHLGGRRLADELGTRALEVLAGERSVDGAPEVLRRARRLLGHYRTSEPVLPPWIESFVKAGYAHYCTLLPTAFSDEDATVRQVAAMLGFLFSMEGLALSLGCDRTQLELAVAQSHPQDPARTALLWAAQVHLGRLSRTELRSRCDELLGNPLVVPAYPRYLSGFLHALEPVPGLSDFVVEAVSNAFGRLPDPVLLPWLPSLITSLRAEGAELAPLLIREAGRIFPGRLAELDAWVPPWLAQPIPQTTDASRQAEGSAGVALLAAHPGTCDAVAGLLGCDEPWQVTEPGPRGAALVARHPDTATALGALLTSA
;
A
#
# COMPACT_ATOMS: atom_id res chain seq x y z
N MET A 1 19.53 -48.69 69.62
CA MET A 1 18.96 -47.35 69.37
C MET A 1 20.02 -46.50 68.70
N SER A 2 19.75 -46.06 67.48
CA SER A 2 20.40 -44.92 66.83
C SER A 2 19.38 -44.39 65.83
N GLY A 3 18.80 -43.24 66.13
CA GLY A 3 17.77 -42.61 65.30
C GLY A 3 18.33 -42.22 63.94
N ALA A 4 17.63 -42.61 62.89
CA ALA A 4 17.85 -42.09 61.55
C ALA A 4 17.23 -40.69 61.50
N HIS A 5 18.05 -39.71 61.13
CA HIS A 5 17.62 -38.35 60.80
C HIS A 5 16.72 -38.39 59.55
N GLU A 6 15.46 -37.97 59.68
CA GLU A 6 14.68 -37.48 58.54
C GLU A 6 15.38 -36.26 57.96
N GLY A 7 15.70 -36.31 56.66
CA GLY A 7 16.45 -35.29 55.97
C GLY A 7 15.57 -34.06 55.70
N THR A 8 16.14 -32.88 55.91
CA THR A 8 15.54 -31.54 55.74
C THR A 8 14.87 -31.27 54.39
N PHE A 9 15.01 -32.17 53.41
CA PHE A 9 14.48 -32.05 52.04
C PHE A 9 13.64 -33.26 51.58
N ASP A 10 13.30 -34.22 52.45
CA ASP A 10 12.57 -35.43 52.05
C ASP A 10 11.14 -35.14 51.56
N ALA A 11 10.50 -34.09 52.12
CA ALA A 11 9.22 -33.58 51.63
C ALA A 11 9.34 -32.92 50.25
N LEU A 12 10.40 -32.14 50.00
CA LEU A 12 10.69 -31.52 48.70
C LEU A 12 11.04 -32.59 47.65
N ARG A 13 11.81 -33.62 48.04
CA ARG A 13 12.17 -34.75 47.20
C ARG A 13 10.93 -35.55 46.79
N SER A 14 10.01 -35.81 47.72
CA SER A 14 8.75 -36.48 47.44
C SER A 14 7.85 -35.65 46.53
N GLN A 15 7.73 -34.33 46.75
CA GLN A 15 6.99 -33.44 45.85
C GLN A 15 7.59 -33.35 44.45
N LEU A 16 8.92 -33.31 44.33
CA LEU A 16 9.60 -33.31 43.04
C LEU A 16 9.42 -34.65 42.32
N GLN A 17 9.40 -35.79 43.03
CA GLN A 17 9.13 -37.11 42.46
C GLN A 17 7.65 -37.31 42.08
N GLU A 18 6.72 -36.74 42.83
CA GLU A 18 5.28 -36.79 42.51
C GLU A 18 4.95 -35.88 41.31
N ALA A 19 5.58 -34.70 41.25
CA ALA A 19 5.54 -33.84 40.06
C ALA A 19 6.22 -34.51 38.86
N ALA A 20 7.37 -35.17 39.03
CA ALA A 20 8.06 -35.96 38.01
C ALA A 20 7.14 -37.00 37.35
N ALA A 21 6.48 -37.79 38.19
CA ALA A 21 5.60 -38.87 37.76
C ALA A 21 4.32 -38.38 37.09
N THR A 22 3.91 -37.14 37.37
CA THR A 22 2.74 -36.50 36.76
C THR A 22 3.08 -35.82 35.42
N PHE A 23 4.33 -35.35 35.26
CA PHE A 23 4.74 -34.54 34.11
C PHE A 23 5.52 -35.28 33.02
N ALA A 24 6.12 -36.43 33.33
CA ALA A 24 6.91 -37.22 32.40
C ALA A 24 6.51 -38.70 32.55
N ASP A 25 6.24 -39.39 31.44
CA ASP A 25 5.72 -40.77 31.32
C ASP A 25 6.63 -41.86 31.94
N GLY A 26 6.98 -41.75 33.23
CA GLY A 26 7.76 -42.71 34.00
C GLY A 26 8.66 -42.08 35.08
N PRO A 27 9.00 -42.85 36.13
CA PRO A 27 9.81 -42.37 37.27
C PRO A 27 11.25 -41.97 36.89
N ASP A 28 11.81 -42.51 35.80
CA ASP A 28 13.20 -42.25 35.37
C ASP A 28 13.31 -41.06 34.38
N ALA A 29 12.19 -40.54 33.87
CA ALA A 29 12.18 -39.53 32.82
C ALA A 29 12.57 -38.13 33.35
N LEU A 30 12.13 -37.73 34.54
CA LEU A 30 12.58 -36.48 35.15
C LEU A 30 14.06 -36.54 35.53
N GLU A 31 14.54 -37.67 36.04
CA GLU A 31 15.97 -37.87 36.34
C GLU A 31 16.81 -37.71 35.08
N SER A 32 16.40 -38.33 33.96
CA SER A 32 17.03 -38.18 32.65
C SER A 32 17.01 -36.73 32.13
N ILE A 33 15.90 -36.01 32.32
CA ILE A 33 15.81 -34.59 31.97
C ILE A 33 16.82 -33.79 32.81
N LEU A 34 16.74 -33.87 34.14
CA LEU A 34 17.54 -33.06 35.06
C LEU A 34 19.05 -33.33 34.94
N LEU A 35 19.47 -34.60 34.88
CA LEU A 35 20.88 -34.94 34.67
C LEU A 35 21.34 -34.46 33.30
N GLY A 36 20.52 -34.66 32.27
CA GLY A 36 20.84 -34.24 30.93
C GLY A 36 20.94 -32.72 30.74
N LEU A 37 20.23 -31.90 31.54
CA LEU A 37 20.43 -30.44 31.54
C LEU A 37 21.88 -30.10 31.90
N VAL A 38 22.38 -30.74 32.96
CA VAL A 38 23.75 -30.51 33.46
C VAL A 38 24.77 -31.01 32.44
N GLU A 39 24.53 -32.16 31.80
CA GLU A 39 25.38 -32.68 30.72
C GLU A 39 25.43 -31.76 29.51
N ASP A 40 24.31 -31.18 29.10
CA ASP A 40 24.26 -30.23 27.98
C ASP A 40 25.02 -28.94 28.30
N VAL A 41 24.89 -28.42 29.53
CA VAL A 41 25.64 -27.25 29.99
C VAL A 41 27.14 -27.55 30.04
N ASP A 42 27.55 -28.69 30.62
CA ASP A 42 28.96 -29.09 30.71
C ASP A 42 29.56 -29.29 29.31
N ARG A 43 28.83 -29.93 28.38
CA ARG A 43 29.24 -30.09 26.98
C ARG A 43 29.45 -28.73 26.30
N ALA A 44 28.48 -27.83 26.38
CA ALA A 44 28.54 -26.52 25.73
C ALA A 44 29.60 -25.58 26.37
N VAL A 45 29.85 -25.69 27.67
CA VAL A 45 30.88 -24.89 28.37
C VAL A 45 32.29 -25.34 27.98
N ARG A 46 32.51 -26.64 27.76
CA ARG A 46 33.80 -27.23 27.37
C ARG A 46 34.16 -27.08 25.89
N GLU A 47 33.21 -26.69 25.06
CA GLU A 47 33.44 -26.50 23.64
C GLU A 47 34.55 -25.46 23.39
N PRO A 48 35.61 -25.78 22.60
CA PRO A 48 36.70 -24.85 22.31
C PRO A 48 36.22 -23.57 21.63
N LEU A 49 35.26 -23.70 20.71
CA LEU A 49 34.53 -22.57 20.14
C LEU A 49 33.52 -22.06 21.17
N GLU A 50 33.74 -20.87 21.71
CA GLU A 50 32.85 -20.37 22.76
C GLU A 50 31.44 -20.09 22.24
N ILE A 51 30.47 -20.84 22.75
CA ILE A 51 29.04 -20.65 22.47
C ILE A 51 28.48 -19.60 23.45
N PHE A 52 27.94 -18.52 22.90
CA PHE A 52 27.29 -17.43 23.61
C PHE A 52 25.77 -17.48 23.36
N PRO A 53 24.98 -18.06 24.28
CA PRO A 53 23.54 -18.16 24.13
C PRO A 53 22.84 -16.80 24.33
N VAL A 54 21.89 -16.49 23.46
CA VAL A 54 21.11 -15.23 23.50
C VAL A 54 19.61 -15.49 23.44
N CYS A 55 18.84 -14.47 23.78
CA CYS A 55 17.43 -14.34 23.46
C CYS A 55 17.25 -13.05 22.64
N HIS A 56 16.43 -13.09 21.58
CA HIS A 56 16.25 -11.92 20.73
C HIS A 56 15.72 -10.72 21.54
N HIS A 57 16.26 -9.53 21.25
CA HIS A 57 15.86 -8.29 21.93
C HIS A 57 15.98 -8.30 23.46
N SER A 58 16.86 -9.15 24.02
CA SER A 58 17.14 -9.24 25.46
C SER A 58 18.18 -8.19 25.93
N PRO A 59 17.81 -7.27 26.85
CA PRO A 59 18.76 -6.35 27.47
C PRO A 59 19.83 -7.05 28.32
N ALA A 60 19.49 -8.17 28.98
CA ALA A 60 20.48 -8.96 29.72
C ALA A 60 21.51 -9.57 28.76
N SER A 61 21.07 -10.17 27.65
CA SER A 61 21.97 -10.68 26.61
C SER A 61 22.85 -9.58 26.04
N ALA A 62 22.29 -8.40 25.74
CA ALA A 62 23.06 -7.27 25.22
C ALA A 62 24.17 -6.79 26.19
N ILE A 63 23.89 -6.72 27.50
CA ILE A 63 24.87 -6.32 28.51
C ILE A 63 25.95 -7.38 28.67
N ALA A 64 25.56 -8.65 28.76
CA ALA A 64 26.49 -9.77 28.88
C ALA A 64 27.40 -9.85 27.65
N MET A 65 26.86 -9.65 26.45
CA MET A 65 27.62 -9.60 25.19
C MET A 65 28.62 -8.44 25.19
N ALA A 66 28.17 -7.23 25.51
CA ALA A 66 29.04 -6.05 25.54
C ALA A 66 30.19 -6.17 26.58
N ARG A 67 29.96 -6.87 27.71
CA ARG A 67 31.03 -7.23 28.65
C ARG A 67 31.97 -8.26 28.03
N ARG A 68 31.42 -9.36 27.51
CA ARG A 68 32.21 -10.48 27.02
C ARG A 68 33.11 -10.10 25.85
N LEU A 69 32.63 -9.29 24.90
CA LEU A 69 33.44 -8.82 23.77
C LEU A 69 34.63 -7.95 24.21
N ARG A 70 34.51 -7.24 25.35
CA ARG A 70 35.63 -6.47 25.92
C ARG A 70 36.68 -7.34 26.58
N GLU A 71 36.26 -8.47 27.13
CA GLU A 71 37.13 -9.41 27.85
C GLU A 71 37.79 -10.40 26.89
N LYS A 72 37.02 -11.04 26.01
CA LYS A 72 37.48 -12.09 25.10
C LYS A 72 38.19 -11.52 23.87
N GLN A 73 37.71 -10.40 23.34
CA GLN A 73 38.20 -9.80 22.08
C GLN A 73 38.38 -10.82 20.93
N PRO A 74 37.29 -11.53 20.53
CA PRO A 74 37.40 -12.57 19.50
C PRO A 74 37.80 -12.00 18.14
N LYS A 75 38.55 -12.78 17.36
CA LYS A 75 38.94 -12.46 15.98
C LYS A 75 37.83 -12.79 14.97
N VAL A 76 36.98 -13.76 15.29
CA VAL A 76 35.85 -14.14 14.45
C VAL A 76 34.59 -14.24 15.30
N VAL A 77 33.52 -13.61 14.82
CA VAL A 77 32.19 -13.70 15.41
C VAL A 77 31.29 -14.45 14.43
N TYR A 78 30.84 -15.65 14.82
CA TYR A 78 29.78 -16.37 14.13
C TYR A 78 28.44 -15.93 14.68
N LEU A 79 27.50 -15.56 13.82
CA LEU A 79 26.18 -15.06 14.22
C LEU A 79 25.07 -15.88 13.55
N GLU A 80 24.11 -16.36 14.34
CA GLU A 80 22.85 -16.94 13.87
C GLU A 80 22.02 -15.86 13.17
N LEU A 81 22.24 -15.72 11.87
CA LEU A 81 21.48 -14.88 10.94
C LEU A 81 21.70 -15.45 9.54
N CYS A 82 20.74 -15.25 8.63
CA CYS A 82 20.80 -15.78 7.27
C CYS A 82 22.09 -15.34 6.55
N GLU A 83 22.85 -16.32 6.04
CA GLU A 83 24.18 -16.07 5.45
C GLU A 83 24.19 -15.05 4.30
N ASP A 84 23.10 -14.97 3.53
CA ASP A 84 22.95 -14.06 2.39
C ASP A 84 22.64 -12.60 2.77
N MET A 85 22.34 -12.33 4.05
CA MET A 85 22.09 -10.99 4.55
C MET A 85 23.36 -10.24 4.99
N ALA A 86 24.52 -10.92 5.02
CA ALA A 86 25.79 -10.35 5.50
C ALA A 86 26.17 -9.00 4.86
N PRO A 87 26.00 -8.80 3.53
CA PRO A 87 26.37 -7.54 2.88
C PRO A 87 25.61 -6.31 3.38
N LEU A 88 24.43 -6.49 3.99
CA LEU A 88 23.60 -5.39 4.48
C LEU A 88 24.04 -4.85 5.84
N LEU A 89 24.81 -5.63 6.61
CA LEU A 89 25.13 -5.25 7.99
C LEU A 89 26.05 -4.02 8.07
N THR A 90 26.87 -3.78 7.04
CA THR A 90 27.70 -2.58 6.95
C THR A 90 26.88 -1.30 6.83
N GLU A 91 25.70 -1.38 6.23
CA GLU A 91 24.79 -0.26 5.99
C GLU A 91 24.02 0.17 7.25
N LEU A 92 24.02 -0.64 8.32
CA LEU A 92 23.41 -0.28 9.61
C LEU A 92 24.01 1.01 10.22
N ARG A 93 25.23 1.41 9.81
CA ARG A 93 25.83 2.69 10.20
C ARG A 93 25.08 3.90 9.63
N ASN A 94 24.38 3.73 8.51
CA ASN A 94 23.60 4.79 7.89
C ASN A 94 22.20 4.89 8.51
N CYS A 95 21.82 3.98 9.40
CA CYS A 95 20.48 3.87 9.95
C CYS A 95 20.34 4.40 11.39
N ARG A 96 19.12 4.77 11.74
CA ARG A 96 18.67 4.94 13.12
C ARG A 96 17.81 3.74 13.49
N LEU A 97 18.21 2.96 14.50
CA LEU A 97 17.48 1.77 14.94
C LEU A 97 16.13 2.12 15.62
N PRO A 98 15.12 1.23 15.56
CA PRO A 98 15.14 -0.11 14.94
C PRO A 98 14.96 -0.14 13.42
N VAL A 99 15.74 -0.98 12.74
CA VAL A 99 15.56 -1.29 11.31
C VAL A 99 15.56 -2.80 11.13
N ALA A 100 14.98 -3.30 10.05
CA ALA A 100 15.05 -4.71 9.71
C ALA A 100 15.91 -4.93 8.47
N VAL A 101 16.73 -5.97 8.53
CA VAL A 101 17.44 -6.52 7.39
C VAL A 101 16.44 -7.37 6.61
N GLN A 102 16.26 -7.08 5.32
CA GLN A 102 15.24 -7.72 4.50
C GLN A 102 15.87 -8.45 3.31
N ALA A 103 15.38 -9.66 3.07
CA ALA A 103 15.47 -10.33 1.78
C ALA A 103 14.07 -10.39 1.15
N PHE A 104 13.97 -10.08 -0.13
CA PHE A 104 12.71 -9.96 -0.86
C PHE A 104 12.82 -10.59 -2.25
N ALA A 105 11.80 -11.33 -2.67
CA ALA A 105 11.69 -11.88 -4.00
C ALA A 105 10.27 -11.64 -4.55
N SER A 106 10.17 -10.82 -5.60
CA SER A 106 8.89 -10.54 -6.28
C SER A 106 8.43 -11.67 -7.19
N GLU A 107 9.39 -12.41 -7.76
CA GLU A 107 9.18 -13.54 -8.66
C GLU A 107 9.95 -14.74 -8.12
N THR A 108 9.31 -15.90 -8.13
CA THR A 108 9.88 -17.15 -7.61
C THR A 108 10.25 -18.09 -8.76
N ASP A 109 11.35 -18.82 -8.59
CA ASP A 109 11.78 -19.88 -9.50
C ASP A 109 12.22 -21.08 -8.68
N GLY A 110 11.32 -22.07 -8.55
CA GLY A 110 11.46 -23.24 -7.68
C GLY A 110 10.45 -23.29 -6.52
N PHE A 111 9.75 -22.18 -6.23
CA PHE A 111 8.62 -22.14 -5.29
C PHE A 111 7.28 -21.97 -6.02
N PRO A 112 6.15 -22.37 -5.40
CA PRO A 112 4.82 -22.09 -5.93
C PRO A 112 4.60 -20.60 -6.20
N ALA A 113 3.97 -20.28 -7.35
CA ALA A 113 3.79 -18.89 -7.79
C ALA A 113 2.81 -18.08 -6.89
N ASP A 114 1.90 -18.78 -6.21
CA ASP A 114 0.95 -18.24 -5.24
C ASP A 114 1.60 -17.85 -3.90
N TRP A 115 2.85 -18.27 -3.65
CA TRP A 115 3.60 -17.82 -2.48
C TRP A 115 4.22 -16.44 -2.68
N ALA A 116 4.43 -16.00 -3.92
CA ALA A 116 5.06 -14.72 -4.22
C ALA A 116 4.11 -13.54 -3.87
N PRO A 117 4.65 -12.42 -3.34
CA PRO A 117 6.07 -12.17 -3.07
C PRO A 117 6.56 -12.86 -1.79
N LEU A 118 7.82 -13.31 -1.81
CA LEU A 118 8.49 -13.86 -0.62
C LEU A 118 9.25 -12.73 0.10
N SER A 119 9.17 -12.69 1.43
CA SER A 119 9.97 -11.76 2.23
C SER A 119 10.42 -12.40 3.54
N VAL A 120 11.71 -12.23 3.85
CA VAL A 120 12.33 -12.58 5.13
C VAL A 120 12.85 -11.29 5.77
N VAL A 121 12.57 -11.09 7.06
CA VAL A 121 13.03 -9.92 7.82
C VAL A 121 13.73 -10.33 9.11
N ALA A 122 14.83 -9.65 9.44
CA ALA A 122 15.53 -9.78 10.71
C ALA A 122 15.62 -8.40 11.37
N PRO A 123 14.72 -8.07 12.31
CA PRO A 123 14.73 -6.78 13.01
C PRO A 123 15.94 -6.62 13.94
N ILE A 124 16.56 -5.44 13.93
CA ILE A 124 17.74 -5.13 14.73
C ILE A 124 17.46 -3.94 15.65
N THR A 125 17.70 -4.14 16.95
CA THR A 125 17.56 -3.13 18.00
C THR A 125 18.87 -2.91 18.72
N GLU A 126 19.11 -1.72 19.28
CA GLU A 126 20.33 -1.47 20.09
C GLU A 126 20.39 -2.36 21.34
N ALA A 127 19.22 -2.70 21.90
CA ALA A 127 19.05 -3.50 23.10
C ALA A 127 19.10 -5.02 22.82
N SER A 128 19.98 -5.46 21.94
CA SER A 128 20.13 -6.87 21.57
C SER A 128 21.60 -7.29 21.47
N ALA A 129 21.90 -8.55 21.77
CA ALA A 129 23.26 -9.07 21.73
C ALA A 129 23.82 -9.12 20.30
N GLU A 130 22.96 -9.40 19.33
CA GLU A 130 23.26 -9.43 17.90
C GLU A 130 23.81 -8.07 17.45
N TYR A 131 23.14 -6.97 17.80
CA TYR A 131 23.66 -5.64 17.46
C TYR A 131 25.00 -5.34 18.14
N GLN A 132 25.19 -5.74 19.40
CA GLN A 132 26.48 -5.54 20.09
C GLN A 132 27.61 -6.32 19.41
N ALA A 133 27.34 -7.55 18.95
CA ALA A 133 28.27 -8.41 18.22
C ALA A 133 28.59 -7.84 16.83
N ILE A 134 27.57 -7.42 16.07
CA ILE A 134 27.72 -6.76 14.76
C ILE A 134 28.53 -5.48 14.90
N ALA A 135 28.18 -4.60 15.84
CA ALA A 135 28.87 -3.33 16.05
C ALA A 135 30.33 -3.52 16.48
N TYR A 136 30.61 -4.55 17.28
CA TYR A 136 31.98 -4.90 17.63
C TYR A 136 32.79 -5.35 16.41
N ALA A 137 32.28 -6.31 15.64
CA ALA A 137 33.01 -6.88 14.51
C ALA A 137 33.26 -5.85 13.40
N LEU A 138 32.27 -4.99 13.09
CA LEU A 138 32.39 -4.01 12.02
C LEU A 138 33.29 -2.80 12.33
N ASP A 139 33.49 -2.46 13.61
CA ASP A 139 34.30 -1.31 14.03
C ASP A 139 35.64 -1.71 14.67
N THR A 140 35.89 -3.00 14.88
CA THR A 140 37.17 -3.51 15.38
C THR A 140 38.01 -3.99 14.21
N PRO A 141 39.23 -3.45 14.00
CA PRO A 141 40.12 -3.91 12.94
C PRO A 141 40.41 -5.40 13.05
N ASP A 142 40.54 -6.06 11.91
CA ASP A 142 40.93 -7.47 11.79
C ASP A 142 39.97 -8.48 12.47
N VAL A 143 38.75 -8.05 12.81
CA VAL A 143 37.68 -8.94 13.29
C VAL A 143 36.74 -9.27 12.14
N GLU A 144 36.46 -10.56 11.94
CA GLU A 144 35.54 -11.05 10.93
C GLU A 144 34.16 -11.35 11.52
N LEU A 145 33.11 -10.98 10.79
CA LEU A 145 31.72 -11.35 11.11
C LEU A 145 31.23 -12.36 10.07
N VAL A 146 30.84 -13.54 10.53
CA VAL A 146 30.38 -14.63 9.66
C VAL A 146 28.95 -15.00 10.07
N LEU A 147 28.03 -14.86 9.12
CA LEU A 147 26.64 -15.28 9.31
C LEU A 147 26.52 -16.76 8.97
N VAL A 148 25.98 -17.57 9.89
CA VAL A 148 26.07 -19.03 9.80
C VAL A 148 24.72 -19.74 9.66
N ASP A 149 23.59 -19.04 9.78
CA ASP A 149 22.28 -19.67 9.61
C ASP A 149 21.90 -19.79 8.12
N ARG A 150 20.89 -20.62 7.85
CA ARG A 150 20.37 -20.92 6.51
C ARG A 150 20.06 -19.65 5.72
N SER A 151 20.30 -19.68 4.41
CA SER A 151 19.98 -18.53 3.55
C SER A 151 18.47 -18.25 3.50
N SER A 152 18.06 -17.04 3.12
CA SER A 152 16.65 -16.66 2.95
C SER A 152 15.86 -17.62 2.05
N ASP A 153 16.52 -18.19 1.03
CA ASP A 153 15.93 -19.25 0.19
C ASP A 153 15.59 -20.53 0.98
N HIS A 154 16.51 -21.01 1.80
CA HIS A 154 16.32 -22.20 2.64
C HIS A 154 15.29 -21.99 3.74
N VAL A 155 15.05 -20.74 4.17
CA VAL A 155 13.92 -20.43 5.05
C VAL A 155 12.62 -20.95 4.44
N PHE A 156 12.36 -20.65 3.16
CA PHE A 156 11.15 -21.11 2.48
C PHE A 156 11.21 -22.56 1.98
N GLN A 157 12.41 -23.11 1.71
CA GLN A 157 12.51 -24.54 1.35
C GLN A 157 12.17 -25.45 2.53
N TRP A 158 12.53 -25.04 3.76
CA TRP A 158 12.36 -25.84 4.96
C TRP A 158 11.06 -25.55 5.70
N ASP A 159 10.46 -24.39 5.45
CA ASP A 159 9.16 -24.01 6.00
C ASP A 159 8.05 -24.66 5.15
N ALA A 160 7.54 -25.81 5.61
CA ALA A 160 6.34 -26.39 5.02
C ALA A 160 5.16 -25.51 5.40
N ARG A 161 4.81 -24.52 4.58
CA ARG A 161 3.50 -23.83 4.62
C ARG A 161 2.40 -24.85 4.27
N ALA A 162 2.17 -25.81 5.15
CA ALA A 162 0.96 -26.60 5.20
C ALA A 162 -0.13 -25.67 5.71
N GLU A 163 -1.11 -25.39 4.86
CA GLU A 163 -2.45 -24.84 5.14
C GLU A 163 -2.72 -24.50 6.62
N VAL A 164 -2.11 -23.45 7.15
CA VAL A 164 -2.58 -22.85 8.41
C VAL A 164 -3.74 -21.97 7.99
N PRO A 165 -4.99 -22.28 8.40
CA PRO A 165 -6.10 -21.37 8.15
C PRO A 165 -5.72 -20.05 8.78
N THR A 166 -5.64 -19.00 7.95
CA THR A 166 -5.69 -17.64 8.46
C THR A 166 -7.03 -17.54 9.18
N GLU A 167 -7.02 -17.58 10.52
CA GLU A 167 -8.22 -17.26 11.27
C GLU A 167 -8.71 -15.90 10.76
N PRO A 168 -9.99 -15.80 10.34
CA PRO A 168 -10.51 -14.55 9.83
C PRO A 168 -10.30 -13.49 10.91
N ALA A 169 -9.64 -12.40 10.53
CA ALA A 169 -9.43 -11.25 11.41
C ALA A 169 -10.78 -10.89 12.05
N ASP A 170 -10.80 -10.83 13.39
CA ASP A 170 -11.98 -10.41 14.13
C ASP A 170 -12.46 -9.06 13.56
N PRO A 171 -13.66 -8.99 12.96
CA PRO A 171 -14.15 -7.77 12.34
C PRO A 171 -14.34 -6.61 13.32
N ASP A 172 -14.36 -6.89 14.63
CA ASP A 172 -14.41 -5.90 15.71
C ASP A 172 -13.03 -5.53 16.30
N ALA A 173 -11.94 -6.17 15.83
CA ALA A 173 -10.60 -5.75 16.20
C ALA A 173 -10.28 -4.37 15.59
N PRO A 174 -9.78 -3.40 16.38
CA PRO A 174 -9.39 -2.11 15.84
C PRO A 174 -8.34 -2.31 14.73
N PRO A 175 -8.38 -1.54 13.64
CA PRO A 175 -7.46 -1.71 12.53
C PRO A 175 -6.02 -1.68 13.02
N ALA A 176 -5.24 -2.70 12.65
CA ALA A 176 -3.83 -2.78 12.96
C ALA A 176 -3.15 -1.48 12.54
N GLU A 177 -2.44 -0.85 13.47
CA GLU A 177 -1.84 0.45 13.22
C GLU A 177 -0.82 0.37 12.08
N GLN A 178 -0.70 1.46 11.33
CA GLN A 178 0.23 1.59 10.21
C GLN A 178 1.69 1.29 10.59
N GLU A 179 2.02 1.39 11.88
CA GLU A 179 3.35 1.14 12.45
C GLU A 179 3.60 -0.36 12.74
N ALA A 180 2.58 -1.10 13.20
CA ALA A 180 2.67 -2.55 13.38
C ALA A 180 2.76 -3.30 12.03
N ALA A 181 2.23 -2.70 10.96
CA ALA A 181 2.28 -3.22 9.60
C ALA A 181 3.65 -3.02 8.89
N LEU A 182 4.68 -2.48 9.56
CA LEU A 182 5.98 -2.20 8.92
C LEU A 182 6.74 -3.45 8.45
N HIS A 183 6.44 -4.66 8.94
CA HIS A 183 6.99 -5.90 8.39
C HIS A 183 6.05 -6.60 7.38
N GLY A 184 4.75 -6.29 7.41
CA GLY A 184 3.76 -6.91 6.51
C GLY A 184 3.69 -8.43 6.74
N ASP A 185 3.55 -9.21 5.67
CA ASP A 185 3.47 -10.68 5.74
C ASP A 185 4.84 -11.37 5.70
N ALA A 186 5.91 -10.66 6.06
CA ALA A 186 7.26 -11.19 6.03
C ALA A 186 7.49 -12.27 7.11
N VAL A 187 8.32 -13.25 6.79
CA VAL A 187 8.80 -14.25 7.76
C VAL A 187 9.90 -13.63 8.61
N GLY A 188 9.69 -13.58 9.93
CA GLY A 188 10.68 -13.10 10.88
C GLY A 188 11.78 -14.14 11.14
N VAL A 189 13.05 -13.75 11.04
CA VAL A 189 14.16 -14.60 11.48
C VAL A 189 14.20 -14.57 13.01
N GLU A 190 13.79 -15.69 13.62
CA GLU A 190 13.80 -15.87 15.07
C GLU A 190 15.21 -16.23 15.55
N ILE A 191 15.88 -15.29 16.22
CA ILE A 191 17.18 -15.54 16.88
C ILE A 191 16.93 -15.84 18.35
N GLY A 192 16.83 -17.11 18.70
CA GLY A 192 16.60 -17.51 20.10
C GLY A 192 15.21 -17.15 20.62
N ASP A 193 14.17 -17.58 19.89
CA ASP A 193 12.85 -17.72 20.50
C ASP A 193 12.96 -18.73 21.66
N LEU A 194 12.68 -18.23 22.87
CA LEU A 194 12.76 -18.97 24.11
C LEU A 194 11.39 -18.96 24.76
N ARG A 195 10.43 -19.58 24.07
CA ARG A 195 9.09 -19.85 24.56
C ARG A 195 8.88 -21.35 24.76
N PRO A 196 8.17 -21.79 25.82
CA PRO A 196 7.79 -23.19 25.97
C PRO A 196 6.99 -23.65 24.76
N ARG A 197 7.38 -24.77 24.16
CA ARG A 197 6.70 -25.35 22.98
C ARG A 197 5.50 -26.24 23.33
N PHE A 198 5.10 -26.21 24.59
CA PHE A 198 3.99 -26.96 25.15
C PHE A 198 3.10 -25.96 25.89
N ALA A 199 1.88 -25.75 25.40
CA ALA A 199 1.00 -24.67 25.83
C ALA A 199 0.65 -24.78 27.32
N GLU A 200 0.54 -26.00 27.85
CA GLU A 200 0.23 -26.29 29.24
C GLU A 200 1.38 -25.92 30.17
N LEU A 201 2.64 -26.06 29.71
CA LEU A 201 3.80 -25.59 30.48
C LEU A 201 3.83 -24.06 30.53
N GLU A 202 3.57 -23.40 29.40
CA GLU A 202 3.43 -21.94 29.39
C GLU A 202 2.28 -21.49 30.31
N GLU A 203 1.08 -22.06 30.16
CA GLU A 203 -0.07 -21.75 31.01
C GLU A 203 0.24 -21.99 32.49
N HIS A 204 0.94 -23.08 32.81
CA HIS A 204 1.38 -23.39 34.17
C HIS A 204 2.34 -22.32 34.70
N LEU A 205 3.37 -21.95 33.93
CA LEU A 205 4.33 -20.91 34.32
C LEU A 205 3.67 -19.53 34.48
N LEU A 206 2.74 -19.18 33.59
CA LEU A 206 1.97 -17.93 33.67
C LEU A 206 1.05 -17.92 34.90
N ARG A 207 0.31 -19.01 35.14
CA ARG A 207 -0.60 -19.17 36.29
C ARG A 207 0.15 -19.09 37.61
N HIS A 208 1.27 -19.80 37.73
CA HIS A 208 2.09 -19.79 38.95
C HIS A 208 2.91 -18.50 39.12
N GLY A 209 3.36 -17.89 38.03
CA GLY A 209 3.96 -16.55 38.04
C GLY A 209 2.97 -15.42 38.26
N LYS A 210 1.65 -15.69 38.22
CA LYS A 210 0.56 -14.71 38.31
C LYS A 210 0.73 -13.56 37.31
N VAL A 211 1.10 -13.90 36.08
CA VAL A 211 1.35 -12.97 34.97
C VAL A 211 0.50 -13.37 33.76
N ARG A 212 0.20 -12.40 32.88
CA ARG A 212 -0.71 -12.63 31.74
C ARG A 212 0.00 -13.07 30.47
N HIS A 213 1.24 -12.62 30.29
CA HIS A 213 1.96 -12.77 29.04
C HIS A 213 3.34 -13.39 29.26
N TRP A 214 3.79 -14.19 28.30
CA TRP A 214 5.13 -14.78 28.31
C TRP A 214 6.24 -13.72 28.46
N SER A 215 6.10 -12.60 27.74
CA SER A 215 7.06 -11.48 27.83
C SER A 215 7.15 -10.87 29.24
N GLU A 216 6.06 -10.85 30.00
CA GLU A 216 6.07 -10.41 31.40
C GLU A 216 6.80 -11.40 32.29
N TRP A 217 6.51 -12.70 32.12
CA TRP A 217 7.18 -13.78 32.84
C TRP A 217 8.69 -13.75 32.60
N TRP A 218 9.11 -13.74 31.33
CA TRP A 218 10.51 -13.70 30.93
C TRP A 218 11.24 -12.48 31.53
N HIS A 219 10.60 -11.30 31.46
CA HIS A 219 11.16 -10.08 32.00
C HIS A 219 11.43 -10.20 33.52
N GLN A 220 10.49 -10.75 34.28
CA GLN A 220 10.61 -10.85 35.74
C GLN A 220 11.61 -11.91 36.19
N TYR A 221 11.52 -13.10 35.61
CA TYR A 221 12.19 -14.29 36.12
C TYR A 221 13.51 -14.59 35.43
N VAL A 222 13.78 -13.97 34.26
CA VAL A 222 15.02 -14.20 33.49
C VAL A 222 15.79 -12.89 33.28
N GLU A 223 15.19 -11.86 32.69
CA GLU A 223 15.91 -10.60 32.35
C GLU A 223 16.48 -9.88 33.59
N LEU A 224 15.64 -9.63 34.59
CA LEU A 224 16.05 -8.88 35.78
C LEU A 224 17.14 -9.62 36.58
N PRO A 225 17.00 -10.92 36.89
CA PRO A 225 18.05 -11.66 37.60
C PRO A 225 19.37 -11.75 36.84
N LEU A 226 19.34 -11.89 35.51
CA LEU A 226 20.53 -12.03 34.69
C LEU A 226 21.28 -10.71 34.46
N GLY A 227 20.62 -9.55 34.58
CA GLY A 227 21.23 -8.25 34.30
C GLY A 227 22.48 -7.92 35.14
N ASP A 228 22.60 -8.50 36.34
CA ASP A 228 23.75 -8.33 37.25
C ASP A 228 24.69 -9.54 37.31
N GLY A 229 24.38 -10.62 36.57
CA GLY A 229 25.21 -11.82 36.54
C GLY A 229 26.61 -11.54 35.97
N ASP A 230 27.61 -12.27 36.45
CA ASP A 230 28.88 -12.39 35.74
C ASP A 230 28.71 -13.21 34.45
N HIS A 231 29.72 -13.20 33.58
CA HIS A 231 29.66 -13.87 32.28
C HIS A 231 29.37 -15.37 32.41
N ASP A 232 30.06 -16.06 33.33
CA ASP A 232 29.93 -17.50 33.50
C ASP A 232 28.53 -17.88 33.98
N THR A 233 27.99 -17.13 34.94
CA THR A 233 26.63 -17.33 35.46
C THR A 233 25.60 -17.08 34.37
N TYR A 234 25.72 -15.98 33.62
CA TYR A 234 24.82 -15.68 32.50
C TYR A 234 24.83 -16.82 31.48
N ARG A 235 26.03 -17.24 31.03
CA ARG A 235 26.21 -18.28 30.02
C ARG A 235 25.62 -19.61 30.48
N GLN A 236 25.92 -20.04 31.71
CA GLN A 236 25.41 -21.29 32.28
C GLN A 236 23.88 -21.28 32.43
N VAL A 237 23.29 -20.19 32.92
CA VAL A 237 21.83 -20.09 33.08
C VAL A 237 21.12 -20.11 31.73
N MET A 238 21.61 -19.36 30.74
CA MET A 238 21.01 -19.36 29.40
C MET A 238 21.14 -20.71 28.70
N LEU A 239 22.29 -21.40 28.82
CA LEU A 239 22.44 -22.79 28.36
C LEU A 239 21.44 -23.73 29.05
N LEU A 240 21.26 -23.57 30.36
CA LEU A 240 20.30 -24.38 31.13
C LEU A 240 18.86 -24.15 30.68
N ILE A 241 18.46 -22.89 30.45
CA ILE A 241 17.12 -22.54 29.94
C ILE A 241 16.90 -23.13 28.54
N GLY A 242 17.88 -22.98 27.63
CA GLY A 242 17.83 -23.56 26.29
C GLY A 242 17.71 -25.08 26.30
N SER A 243 18.54 -25.76 27.10
CA SER A 243 18.48 -27.21 27.28
C SER A 243 17.15 -27.66 27.88
N LEU A 244 16.59 -26.89 28.84
CA LEU A 244 15.28 -27.16 29.44
C LEU A 244 14.17 -27.15 28.40
N PHE A 245 14.04 -26.08 27.64
CA PHE A 245 12.99 -25.99 26.62
C PHE A 245 13.16 -27.01 25.51
N ARG A 246 14.40 -27.38 25.17
CA ARG A 246 14.67 -28.47 24.23
C ARG A 246 14.28 -29.84 24.78
N ARG A 247 14.55 -30.11 26.07
CA ARG A 247 14.22 -31.39 26.74
C ARG A 247 12.74 -31.56 26.99
N LEU A 248 12.04 -30.46 27.28
CA LEU A 248 10.61 -30.43 27.54
C LEU A 248 9.77 -30.28 26.25
N ALA A 249 10.35 -30.47 25.07
CA ALA A 249 9.64 -30.30 23.80
C ALA A 249 9.08 -31.63 23.26
N PRO A 250 7.81 -31.98 23.50
CA PRO A 250 7.00 -32.69 22.52
C PRO A 250 6.42 -31.66 21.56
N GLY A 251 7.29 -30.98 20.80
CA GLY A 251 6.88 -30.00 19.81
C GLY A 251 6.35 -30.67 18.54
N GLU A 252 5.76 -29.87 17.64
CA GLU A 252 5.44 -30.29 16.28
C GLU A 252 6.70 -30.92 15.63
N PRO A 253 6.68 -32.21 15.22
CA PRO A 253 7.88 -32.91 14.80
C PRO A 253 8.64 -32.21 13.67
N HIS A 254 7.90 -31.53 12.78
CA HIS A 254 8.47 -30.74 11.70
C HIS A 254 9.31 -29.56 12.21
N ARG A 255 8.83 -28.78 13.18
CA ARG A 255 9.59 -27.65 13.74
C ARG A 255 10.87 -28.11 14.42
N VAL A 256 10.81 -29.21 15.18
CA VAL A 256 12.00 -29.81 15.81
C VAL A 256 13.01 -30.23 14.76
N GLN A 257 12.55 -30.86 13.67
CA GLN A 257 13.43 -31.23 12.55
C GLN A 257 14.09 -30.01 11.92
N VAL A 258 13.34 -28.94 11.65
CA VAL A 258 13.88 -27.69 11.08
C VAL A 258 14.95 -27.09 12.00
N ASP A 259 14.75 -27.07 13.32
CA ASP A 259 15.77 -26.57 14.25
C ASP A 259 17.04 -27.42 14.28
N GLU A 260 16.89 -28.74 14.23
CA GLU A 260 18.05 -29.62 14.10
C GLU A 260 18.78 -29.39 12.77
N ASP A 261 18.05 -29.24 11.66
CA ASP A 261 18.65 -28.94 10.35
C ASP A 261 19.35 -27.58 10.33
N ARG A 262 18.81 -26.57 11.02
CA ARG A 262 19.49 -25.28 11.25
C ARG A 262 20.80 -25.46 12.02
N GLU A 263 20.81 -26.27 13.07
CA GLU A 263 22.02 -26.51 13.87
C GLU A 263 23.07 -27.28 13.08
N ARG A 264 22.64 -28.30 12.34
CA ARG A 264 23.47 -29.05 11.39
C ARG A 264 24.11 -28.12 10.36
N TYR A 265 23.33 -27.18 9.82
CA TYR A 265 23.78 -26.15 8.89
C TYR A 265 24.81 -25.22 9.53
N MET A 266 24.49 -24.62 10.69
CA MET A 266 25.36 -23.67 11.38
C MET A 266 26.71 -24.28 11.74
N TRP A 267 26.72 -25.50 12.30
CA TRP A 267 27.96 -26.19 12.65
C TRP A 267 28.78 -26.63 11.43
N THR A 268 28.12 -27.03 10.34
CA THR A 268 28.80 -27.29 9.07
C THR A 268 29.47 -26.03 8.53
N ARG A 269 28.77 -24.89 8.47
CA ARG A 269 29.33 -23.60 8.01
C ARG A 269 30.49 -23.11 8.87
N MET A 270 30.39 -23.20 10.19
CA MET A 270 31.48 -22.81 11.09
C MET A 270 32.72 -23.66 10.87
N ARG A 271 32.59 -24.98 10.71
CA ARG A 271 33.74 -25.87 10.46
C ARG A 271 34.35 -25.66 9.08
N GLU A 272 33.54 -25.45 8.05
CA GLU A 272 34.01 -25.07 6.71
C GLU A 272 34.88 -23.80 6.77
N HIS A 273 34.42 -22.78 7.50
CA HIS A 273 35.15 -21.54 7.69
C HIS A 273 36.46 -21.72 8.46
N LEU A 274 36.44 -22.46 9.59
CA LEU A 274 37.63 -22.74 10.39
C LEU A 274 38.68 -23.50 9.57
N ALA A 275 38.26 -24.48 8.77
CA ALA A 275 39.14 -25.24 7.89
C ALA A 275 39.75 -24.37 6.78
N ALA A 276 38.98 -23.44 6.21
CA ALA A 276 39.44 -22.55 5.15
C ALA A 276 40.41 -21.47 5.65
N THR A 277 40.19 -20.94 6.85
CA THR A 277 40.97 -19.81 7.40
C THR A 277 42.11 -20.24 8.31
N GLY A 278 42.04 -21.43 8.90
CA GLY A 278 42.99 -21.89 9.92
C GLY A 278 42.89 -21.13 11.25
N THR A 279 41.78 -20.45 11.50
CA THR A 279 41.54 -19.69 12.73
C THR A 279 41.43 -20.64 13.93
N ASP A 280 42.07 -20.29 15.05
CA ASP A 280 41.94 -21.04 16.31
C ASP A 280 40.51 -20.87 16.86
N PRO A 281 39.74 -21.96 17.09
CA PRO A 281 38.41 -21.87 17.70
C PRO A 281 38.37 -21.10 19.02
N ALA A 282 39.45 -21.08 19.80
CA ALA A 282 39.54 -20.35 21.06
C ALA A 282 39.46 -18.81 20.86
N ASP A 283 39.89 -18.32 19.69
CA ASP A 283 39.83 -16.92 19.28
C ASP A 283 38.46 -16.53 18.67
N CYS A 284 37.53 -17.48 18.57
CA CYS A 284 36.22 -17.27 17.96
C CYS A 284 35.09 -17.23 18.99
N LEU A 285 33.97 -16.59 18.63
CA LEU A 285 32.75 -16.52 19.43
C LEU A 285 31.54 -16.88 18.55
N TYR A 286 30.72 -17.84 18.98
CA TYR A 286 29.49 -18.22 18.31
C TYR A 286 28.28 -17.69 19.06
N VAL A 287 27.55 -16.75 18.44
CA VAL A 287 26.37 -16.09 18.99
C VAL A 287 25.12 -16.71 18.38
N CYS A 288 24.38 -17.45 19.20
CA CYS A 288 23.15 -18.13 18.78
C CYS A 288 22.09 -18.10 19.86
N GLY A 289 20.85 -18.30 19.45
CA GLY A 289 19.71 -18.50 20.31
C GLY A 289 19.99 -19.61 21.32
N ALA A 290 19.62 -19.38 22.59
CA ALA A 290 19.94 -20.32 23.65
C ALA A 290 19.37 -21.73 23.41
N PHE A 291 18.27 -21.84 22.65
CA PHE A 291 17.69 -23.11 22.22
C PHE A 291 18.66 -23.96 21.39
N HIS A 292 19.43 -23.33 20.50
CA HIS A 292 20.41 -23.97 19.62
C HIS A 292 21.77 -24.20 20.31
N ALA A 293 22.06 -23.48 21.39
CA ALA A 293 23.32 -23.56 22.11
C ALA A 293 23.56 -24.92 22.81
N SER A 294 22.49 -25.66 23.10
CA SER A 294 22.53 -27.01 23.71
C SER A 294 22.12 -28.10 22.72
N SER A 295 22.58 -27.97 21.47
CA SER A 295 22.26 -28.91 20.39
C SER A 295 22.81 -30.32 20.60
N ARG A 296 22.06 -31.30 20.04
CA ARG A 296 22.33 -32.74 20.13
C ARG A 296 22.61 -33.39 18.77
N VAL A 297 22.69 -32.60 17.71
CA VAL A 297 23.01 -33.10 16.38
C VAL A 297 24.46 -33.62 16.37
N ALA A 298 24.76 -34.57 15.50
CA ALA A 298 26.08 -35.20 15.45
C ALA A 298 27.20 -34.22 15.03
N GLU A 299 26.81 -33.15 14.34
CA GLU A 299 27.65 -32.07 13.84
C GLU A 299 28.05 -31.06 14.93
N PHE A 300 27.44 -31.12 16.12
CA PHE A 300 27.71 -30.18 17.20
C PHE A 300 29.18 -30.14 17.60
N GLY A 301 29.73 -28.92 17.69
CA GLY A 301 31.10 -28.66 18.12
C GLY A 301 32.14 -28.73 16.99
N VAL A 302 33.33 -28.19 17.24
CA VAL A 302 34.47 -28.22 16.30
C VAL A 302 34.97 -29.63 16.00
N HIS A 303 34.62 -30.59 16.86
CA HIS A 303 34.94 -32.02 16.72
C HIS A 303 33.70 -32.88 16.42
N GLY A 304 32.61 -32.29 15.89
CA GLY A 304 31.41 -33.01 15.48
C GLY A 304 31.74 -34.18 14.53
N THR A 305 30.99 -35.27 14.66
CA THR A 305 31.32 -36.58 14.04
C THR A 305 30.74 -36.76 12.64
N ASP A 306 29.83 -35.89 12.20
CA ASP A 306 29.18 -35.95 10.89
C ASP A 306 29.30 -34.63 10.13
N SER A 307 28.80 -34.56 8.89
CA SER A 307 28.68 -33.33 8.10
C SER A 307 27.35 -33.31 7.34
N PHE A 308 26.60 -32.22 7.48
CA PHE A 308 25.31 -32.05 6.84
C PHE A 308 25.46 -31.56 5.40
N GLU A 309 24.82 -32.26 4.45
CA GLU A 309 24.80 -31.83 3.06
C GLU A 309 23.80 -30.68 2.88
N ILE A 310 24.33 -29.47 2.68
CA ILE A 310 23.52 -28.29 2.41
C ILE A 310 23.00 -28.34 0.97
N GLY A 311 21.68 -28.41 0.82
CA GLY A 311 21.03 -28.38 -0.49
C GLY A 311 21.34 -27.11 -1.29
N PRO A 312 21.28 -27.15 -2.63
CA PRO A 312 21.43 -25.95 -3.44
C PRO A 312 20.22 -25.01 -3.26
N ARG A 313 20.48 -23.71 -3.34
CA ARG A 313 19.41 -22.69 -3.43
C ARG A 313 18.62 -22.88 -4.72
N THR A 314 17.35 -22.47 -4.69
CA THR A 314 16.53 -22.37 -5.90
C THR A 314 17.09 -21.31 -6.86
N ALA A 315 16.56 -21.24 -8.08
CA ALA A 315 16.91 -20.20 -9.04
C ALA A 315 16.24 -18.84 -8.75
N THR A 316 15.47 -18.75 -7.65
CA THR A 316 14.82 -17.53 -7.18
C THR A 316 15.83 -16.40 -6.97
N LYS A 317 15.53 -15.23 -7.54
CA LYS A 317 16.36 -14.03 -7.40
C LYS A 317 15.97 -13.25 -6.16
N TRP A 318 16.78 -13.40 -5.12
CA TRP A 318 16.66 -12.65 -3.88
C TRP A 318 17.28 -11.25 -3.99
N GLN A 319 16.58 -10.27 -3.45
CA GLN A 319 17.00 -8.89 -3.34
C GLN A 319 17.12 -8.50 -1.88
N HIS A 320 18.15 -7.74 -1.54
CA HIS A 320 18.53 -7.47 -0.16
C HIS A 320 18.51 -5.97 0.10
N GLY A 321 17.88 -5.53 1.20
CA GLY A 321 17.91 -4.14 1.63
C GLY A 321 17.58 -3.95 3.11
N LEU A 322 17.63 -2.70 3.58
CA LEU A 322 17.20 -2.32 4.92
C LEU A 322 15.84 -1.63 4.83
N ILE A 323 14.93 -1.97 5.74
CA ILE A 323 13.63 -1.29 5.88
C ILE A 323 13.46 -0.68 7.28
N PRO A 324 12.69 0.41 7.42
CA PRO A 324 12.34 0.92 8.74
C PRO A 324 11.54 -0.14 9.51
N SER A 325 11.84 -0.26 10.80
CA SER A 325 11.12 -1.13 11.73
C SER A 325 10.62 -0.30 12.91
N SER A 326 9.83 -0.92 13.77
CA SER A 326 9.35 -0.31 15.01
C SER A 326 9.28 -1.33 16.14
N HIS A 327 9.17 -0.84 17.37
CA HIS A 327 8.96 -1.74 18.51
C HIS A 327 7.66 -2.52 18.34
N SER A 328 6.58 -1.88 17.91
CA SER A 328 5.30 -2.56 17.68
C SER A 328 5.33 -3.52 16.49
N ALA A 329 6.09 -3.22 15.42
CA ALA A 329 6.29 -4.15 14.31
C ALA A 329 7.06 -5.41 14.73
N ILE A 330 8.07 -5.25 15.60
CA ILE A 330 8.81 -6.37 16.19
C ILE A 330 7.90 -7.20 17.09
N GLU A 331 7.10 -6.55 17.95
CA GLU A 331 6.16 -7.21 18.83
C GLU A 331 5.13 -8.04 18.05
N ALA A 332 4.56 -7.47 16.99
CA ALA A 332 3.63 -8.18 16.10
C ALA A 332 4.30 -9.36 15.38
N GLN A 333 5.52 -9.16 14.85
CA GLN A 333 6.25 -10.19 14.10
C GLN A 333 6.51 -11.47 14.90
N PHE A 334 6.82 -11.31 16.19
CA PHE A 334 7.22 -12.41 17.08
C PHE A 334 6.17 -12.75 18.14
N GLY A 335 4.94 -12.23 18.02
CA GLY A 335 3.85 -12.50 18.96
C GLY A 335 4.14 -12.07 20.40
N LEU A 336 4.93 -11.02 20.59
CA LEU A 336 5.27 -10.48 21.91
C LEU A 336 4.14 -9.60 22.45
N ALA A 337 4.09 -9.45 23.78
CA ALA A 337 3.13 -8.55 24.40
C ALA A 337 3.40 -7.09 24.01
N ALA A 338 2.33 -6.32 23.76
CA ALA A 338 2.44 -4.91 23.41
C ALA A 338 3.29 -4.13 24.43
N GLY A 339 4.27 -3.38 23.94
CA GLY A 339 5.21 -2.60 24.75
C GLY A 339 6.40 -3.38 25.30
N SER A 340 6.51 -4.70 25.11
CA SER A 340 7.64 -5.50 25.63
C SER A 340 8.99 -5.02 25.11
N VAL A 341 9.09 -4.65 23.83
CA VAL A 341 10.35 -4.17 23.22
C VAL A 341 10.70 -2.77 23.73
N SER A 342 9.68 -1.95 23.98
CA SER A 342 9.84 -0.65 24.63
C SER A 342 10.35 -0.77 26.08
N ILE A 343 9.82 -1.73 26.84
CA ILE A 343 10.28 -2.05 28.19
C ILE A 343 11.72 -2.55 28.14
N ALA A 344 12.06 -3.42 27.19
CA ALA A 344 13.43 -3.91 26.98
C ALA A 344 14.40 -2.75 26.70
N ALA A 345 14.05 -1.82 25.81
CA ALA A 345 14.87 -0.65 25.51
C ALA A 345 15.08 0.27 26.74
N THR A 346 14.08 0.39 27.62
CA THR A 346 14.20 1.15 28.87
C THR A 346 15.08 0.43 29.89
N LEU A 347 14.90 -0.89 30.04
CA LEU A 347 15.75 -1.72 30.90
C LEU A 347 17.21 -1.69 30.45
N TRP A 348 17.47 -1.76 29.14
CA TRP A 348 18.80 -1.59 28.56
C TRP A 348 19.46 -0.27 29.00
N ALA A 349 18.75 0.85 28.89
CA ALA A 349 19.25 2.15 29.31
C ALA A 349 19.54 2.21 30.82
N LYS A 350 18.70 1.58 31.66
CA LYS A 350 18.93 1.45 33.11
C LYS A 350 20.16 0.59 33.40
N ASN A 351 20.28 -0.57 32.75
CA ASN A 351 21.40 -1.49 32.92
C ASN A 351 22.73 -0.84 32.55
N ILE A 352 22.82 -0.07 31.46
CA ILE A 352 24.03 0.68 31.12
C ILE A 352 24.42 1.65 32.24
N ARG A 353 23.46 2.43 32.77
CA ARG A 353 23.73 3.41 33.85
C ARG A 353 24.18 2.73 35.13
N ARG A 354 23.50 1.66 35.52
CA ARG A 354 23.76 0.89 36.74
C ARG A 354 25.10 0.17 36.68
N THR A 355 25.33 -0.58 35.62
CA THR A 355 26.49 -1.49 35.49
C THR A 355 27.74 -0.79 34.95
N ARG A 356 27.58 0.42 34.38
CA ARG A 356 28.63 1.22 33.73
C ARG A 356 29.34 0.51 32.57
N VAL A 357 28.74 -0.55 32.03
CA VAL A 357 29.22 -1.22 30.81
C VAL A 357 29.13 -0.23 29.66
N LYS A 358 30.21 -0.13 28.87
CA LYS A 358 30.22 0.70 27.67
C LYS A 358 29.63 -0.11 26.50
N PRO A 359 28.47 0.27 25.95
CA PRO A 359 27.90 -0.41 24.79
C PRO A 359 28.76 -0.20 23.55
N TYR A 360 28.67 -1.14 22.61
CA TYR A 360 29.16 -0.98 21.24
C TYR A 360 28.11 -0.27 20.40
N ARG A 361 28.57 0.63 19.54
CA ARG A 361 27.77 1.41 18.59
C ARG A 361 28.62 1.68 17.36
N LEU A 362 28.02 1.55 16.19
CA LEU A 362 28.70 1.78 14.92
C LEU A 362 29.22 3.23 14.80
N ALA A 363 30.46 3.38 14.37
CA ALA A 363 31.09 4.67 14.15
C ALA A 363 30.35 5.44 13.05
N GLY A 364 30.00 6.69 13.36
CA GLY A 364 29.25 7.55 12.44
C GLY A 364 27.73 7.33 12.44
N GLN A 365 27.20 6.44 13.29
CA GLN A 365 25.79 6.07 13.23
C GLN A 365 24.83 7.24 13.44
N THR A 366 23.89 7.39 12.51
CA THR A 366 22.87 8.45 12.50
C THR A 366 22.04 8.43 13.79
N GLY A 367 22.05 9.54 14.54
CA GLY A 367 21.31 9.68 15.81
C GLY A 367 22.14 9.40 17.08
N ALA A 368 23.39 8.95 16.96
CA ALA A 368 24.28 8.83 18.11
C ALA A 368 24.90 10.18 18.52
N LYS A 369 24.94 10.48 19.83
CA LYS A 369 25.72 11.62 20.35
C LYS A 369 27.21 11.34 20.10
N LYS A 370 27.94 12.28 19.46
CA LYS A 370 29.40 12.22 19.29
C LYS A 370 30.07 12.02 20.65
N SER A 371 30.54 10.81 20.95
CA SER A 371 31.44 10.61 22.10
C SER A 371 32.83 11.07 21.67
N GLY A 372 33.32 12.16 22.28
CA GLY A 372 34.68 12.62 22.04
C GLY A 372 35.70 11.51 22.27
N ALA A 373 36.67 11.40 21.36
CA ALA A 373 37.75 10.44 21.46
C ALA A 373 38.46 10.59 22.82
N ARG A 374 38.38 9.56 23.67
CA ARG A 374 39.24 9.41 24.83
C ARG A 374 40.14 8.21 24.63
N LYS A 375 41.43 8.43 24.93
CA LYS A 375 42.55 7.50 24.87
C LYS A 375 42.16 6.08 25.33
N ALA A 376 42.63 5.10 24.56
CA ALA A 376 42.59 3.68 24.92
C ALA A 376 43.12 3.49 26.35
N VAL A 377 42.30 2.85 27.19
CA VAL A 377 42.73 2.31 28.47
C VAL A 377 43.51 1.02 28.15
N PRO A 378 44.69 0.80 28.75
CA PRO A 378 45.48 -0.41 28.48
C PRO A 378 44.70 -1.67 28.85
N PRO A 379 44.97 -2.80 28.18
CA PRO A 379 44.30 -4.06 28.45
C PRO A 379 44.46 -4.45 29.93
N ALA A 380 43.37 -4.90 30.55
CA ALA A 380 43.48 -5.57 31.83
C ALA A 380 44.30 -6.85 31.63
N ALA A 381 45.24 -7.11 32.54
CA ALA A 381 46.06 -8.31 32.49
C ALA A 381 45.17 -9.57 32.44
N PRO A 382 45.56 -10.62 31.69
CA PRO A 382 44.80 -11.85 31.64
C PRO A 382 44.65 -12.42 33.05
N VAL A 383 43.41 -12.50 33.52
CA VAL A 383 43.09 -13.21 34.75
C VAL A 383 43.29 -14.69 34.42
N PRO A 384 44.13 -15.43 35.17
CA PRO A 384 44.30 -16.86 34.93
C PRO A 384 42.94 -17.55 35.04
N ALA A 385 42.63 -18.41 34.06
CA ALA A 385 41.42 -19.22 34.05
C ALA A 385 41.36 -20.04 35.34
N LEU A 386 40.53 -19.59 36.28
CA LEU A 386 40.14 -20.39 37.43
C LEU A 386 39.29 -21.55 36.88
N PRO A 387 39.41 -22.76 37.45
CA PRO A 387 38.52 -23.86 37.08
C PRO A 387 37.06 -23.39 37.24
N PRO A 388 36.13 -23.81 36.35
CA PRO A 388 34.73 -23.42 36.45
C PRO A 388 34.21 -23.82 37.83
N ALA A 389 34.01 -22.83 38.68
CA ALA A 389 33.45 -23.03 40.00
C ALA A 389 31.93 -23.11 39.86
N ASP A 390 31.30 -24.08 40.53
CA ASP A 390 29.84 -24.22 40.58
C ASP A 390 29.20 -23.00 41.29
N ARG A 391 28.95 -21.94 40.50
CA ARG A 391 28.21 -20.74 40.91
C ARG A 391 26.73 -20.83 40.56
N LEU A 392 26.37 -21.70 39.63
CA LEU A 392 25.00 -21.99 39.22
C LEU A 392 24.19 -22.51 40.42
N THR A 393 24.71 -23.44 41.21
CA THR A 393 24.03 -23.94 42.42
C THR A 393 23.79 -22.82 43.43
N GLY A 394 24.73 -21.87 43.58
CA GLY A 394 24.57 -20.71 44.44
C GLY A 394 23.52 -19.71 43.94
N PHE A 395 23.44 -19.51 42.62
CA PHE A 395 22.44 -18.67 41.97
C PHE A 395 21.02 -19.28 42.09
N LEU A 396 20.86 -20.57 41.77
CA LEU A 396 19.58 -21.27 41.82
C LEU A 396 19.01 -21.40 43.24
N ARG A 397 19.87 -21.47 44.26
CA ARG A 397 19.43 -21.55 45.67
C ARG A 397 19.08 -20.19 46.28
N LYS A 398 19.42 -19.09 45.62
CA LYS A 398 19.15 -17.75 46.13
C LYS A 398 17.77 -17.32 45.63
N PRO A 399 16.79 -17.06 46.51
CA PRO A 399 15.53 -16.48 46.08
C PRO A 399 15.83 -15.16 45.36
N PRO A 400 15.20 -14.87 44.21
CA PRO A 400 15.47 -13.67 43.45
C PRO A 400 15.26 -12.44 44.35
N VAL A 401 16.31 -11.63 44.49
CA VAL A 401 16.21 -10.35 45.19
C VAL A 401 15.52 -9.40 44.24
N LEU A 402 14.19 -9.35 44.30
CA LEU A 402 13.40 -8.37 43.56
C LEU A 402 13.83 -6.98 44.03
N ASP A 403 14.22 -6.09 43.10
CA ASP A 403 14.59 -4.72 43.43
C ASP A 403 13.51 -4.05 44.30
N ARG A 404 13.95 -3.14 45.18
CA ARG A 404 13.03 -2.29 45.93
C ARG A 404 12.18 -1.44 44.97
N LEU A 405 10.94 -1.16 45.36
CA LEU A 405 10.04 -0.26 44.64
C LEU A 405 10.75 1.07 44.34
N ASP A 406 10.81 1.44 43.05
CA ASP A 406 11.21 2.79 42.64
C ASP A 406 9.98 3.69 42.71
N GLU A 407 9.71 4.21 43.91
CA GLU A 407 8.54 5.07 44.17
C GLU A 407 8.54 6.31 43.27
N ALA A 408 9.72 6.86 42.96
CA ALA A 408 9.84 8.05 42.13
C ALA A 408 9.43 7.77 40.67
N GLU A 409 9.80 6.62 40.13
CA GLU A 409 9.39 6.19 38.79
C GLU A 409 7.87 5.96 38.72
N LEU A 410 7.31 5.22 39.68
CA LEU A 410 5.87 4.93 39.70
C LEU A 410 5.03 6.20 39.89
N LEU A 411 5.49 7.15 40.72
CA LEU A 411 4.87 8.47 40.84
C LEU A 411 4.94 9.25 39.53
N GLY A 412 6.08 9.22 38.84
CA GLY A 412 6.25 9.83 37.53
C GLY A 412 5.23 9.29 36.52
N TRP A 413 5.13 7.97 36.39
CA TRP A 413 4.16 7.30 35.53
C TRP A 413 2.72 7.69 35.87
N SER A 414 2.37 7.71 37.15
CA SER A 414 1.01 8.04 37.62
C SER A 414 0.61 9.47 37.28
N VAL A 415 1.55 10.43 37.34
CA VAL A 415 1.30 11.82 36.93
C VAL A 415 1.19 11.94 35.41
N GLU A 416 2.08 11.28 34.68
CA GLU A 416 2.11 11.32 33.22
C GLU A 416 0.85 10.72 32.59
N ILE A 417 0.34 9.59 33.10
CA ILE A 417 -0.86 8.96 32.55
C ILE A 417 -2.11 9.84 32.73
N VAL A 418 -2.25 10.51 33.87
CA VAL A 418 -3.36 11.46 34.10
C VAL A 418 -3.26 12.66 33.14
N GLN A 419 -2.05 13.18 32.90
CA GLN A 419 -1.86 14.25 31.92
C GLN A 419 -2.18 13.79 30.49
N ALA A 420 -1.80 12.56 30.12
CA ALA A 420 -2.12 11.96 28.83
C ALA A 420 -3.63 11.74 28.67
N ALA A 421 -4.29 11.23 29.70
CA ALA A 421 -5.73 10.98 29.74
C ALA A 421 -6.53 12.30 29.58
N ARG A 422 -6.16 13.36 30.30
CA ARG A 422 -6.79 14.70 30.14
C ARG A 422 -6.68 15.23 28.71
N ARG A 423 -5.51 15.08 28.07
CA ARG A 423 -5.31 15.51 26.68
C ARG A 423 -6.16 14.72 25.68
N ASN A 424 -6.59 13.51 26.05
CA ASN A 424 -7.47 12.66 25.25
C ASN A 424 -8.94 12.74 25.67
N GLY A 425 -9.32 13.73 26.50
CA GLY A 425 -10.71 14.01 26.84
C GLY A 425 -11.25 13.22 28.04
N TYR A 426 -10.43 12.41 28.72
CA TYR A 426 -10.82 11.74 29.95
C TYR A 426 -10.91 12.74 31.11
N LEU A 427 -11.92 12.56 31.97
CA LEU A 427 -12.09 13.30 33.23
C LEU A 427 -11.14 12.76 34.31
N ALA A 428 -9.85 12.95 34.12
CA ALA A 428 -8.82 12.53 35.07
C ALA A 428 -8.35 13.70 35.96
N SER A 429 -8.06 13.43 37.23
CA SER A 429 -7.71 14.38 38.29
C SER A 429 -6.42 13.96 39.00
N THR A 430 -5.88 14.80 39.88
CA THR A 430 -4.70 14.41 40.69
C THR A 430 -5.06 13.28 41.66
N ALA A 431 -6.33 13.15 42.06
CA ALA A 431 -6.78 12.02 42.88
C ALA A 431 -6.65 10.70 42.11
N ASP A 432 -6.88 10.70 40.80
CA ASP A 432 -6.70 9.50 39.98
C ASP A 432 -5.21 9.11 39.87
N ALA A 433 -4.27 10.06 39.89
CA ALA A 433 -2.84 9.73 39.93
C ALA A 433 -2.47 9.02 41.24
N ILE A 434 -3.01 9.47 42.38
CA ILE A 434 -2.82 8.81 43.68
C ILE A 434 -3.46 7.42 43.66
N ALA A 435 -4.68 7.32 43.13
CA ALA A 435 -5.39 6.04 43.02
C ALA A 435 -4.63 5.04 42.12
N VAL A 436 -4.10 5.48 40.97
CA VAL A 436 -3.28 4.63 40.10
C VAL A 436 -2.01 4.17 40.81
N PHE A 437 -1.32 5.06 41.52
CA PHE A 437 -0.11 4.71 42.28
C PHE A 437 -0.41 3.65 43.35
N GLU A 438 -1.41 3.88 44.20
CA GLU A 438 -1.79 2.95 45.27
C GLU A 438 -2.35 1.63 44.71
N THR A 439 -3.18 1.70 43.68
CA THR A 439 -3.76 0.52 43.01
C THR A 439 -2.68 -0.34 42.35
N SER A 440 -1.66 0.28 41.75
CA SER A 440 -0.52 -0.47 41.18
C SER A 440 0.19 -1.29 42.26
N ILE A 441 0.43 -0.72 43.44
CA ILE A 441 1.06 -1.40 44.59
C ILE A 441 0.14 -2.51 45.12
N LEU A 442 -1.17 -2.24 45.25
CA LEU A 442 -2.15 -3.22 45.70
C LEU A 442 -2.24 -4.41 44.75
N LEU A 443 -2.32 -4.17 43.42
CA LEU A 443 -2.36 -5.23 42.41
C LEU A 443 -1.09 -6.08 42.44
N ALA A 444 0.07 -5.44 42.57
CA ALA A 444 1.34 -6.15 42.73
C ALA A 444 1.31 -7.04 43.99
N GLY A 445 0.87 -6.49 45.13
CA GLY A 445 0.75 -7.23 46.39
C GLY A 445 -0.23 -8.41 46.32
N MET A 446 -1.38 -8.24 45.67
CA MET A 446 -2.34 -9.34 45.44
C MET A 446 -1.75 -10.47 44.57
N ARG A 447 -0.77 -10.13 43.73
CA ARG A 447 -0.03 -11.07 42.88
C ARG A 447 1.25 -11.60 43.55
N ASP A 448 1.39 -11.41 44.87
CA ASP A 448 2.57 -11.75 45.67
C ASP A 448 3.89 -11.15 45.14
N ARG A 449 3.82 -9.95 44.57
CA ARG A 449 4.97 -9.22 44.04
C ARG A 449 5.44 -8.12 44.98
N ALA A 450 6.75 -7.94 45.05
CA ALA A 450 7.39 -6.89 45.83
C ALA A 450 7.29 -5.48 45.19
N LYS A 451 7.03 -5.40 43.88
CA LYS A 451 6.86 -4.15 43.13
C LYS A 451 5.90 -4.31 41.95
N PRO A 452 5.22 -3.25 41.51
CA PRO A 452 4.38 -3.26 40.30
C PRO A 452 5.20 -3.44 39.02
N THR A 453 4.66 -4.20 38.07
CA THR A 453 5.13 -4.22 36.68
C THR A 453 4.48 -3.12 35.84
N PRO A 454 5.02 -2.84 34.63
CA PRO A 454 4.30 -2.12 33.59
C PRO A 454 2.85 -2.57 33.38
N TYR A 455 2.58 -3.87 33.52
CA TYR A 455 1.23 -4.45 33.36
C TYR A 455 0.34 -4.22 34.59
N ASP A 456 0.88 -4.30 35.82
CA ASP A 456 0.17 -3.86 37.03
C ASP A 456 -0.25 -2.40 36.94
N PHE A 457 0.67 -1.55 36.46
CA PHE A 457 0.41 -0.14 36.27
C PHE A 457 -0.65 0.12 35.19
N GLN A 458 -0.61 -0.61 34.06
CA GLN A 458 -1.63 -0.51 33.03
C GLN A 458 -3.01 -0.90 33.55
N ASP A 459 -3.11 -2.03 34.27
CA ASP A 459 -4.36 -2.47 34.90
C ASP A 459 -4.88 -1.42 35.89
N ALA A 460 -4.00 -0.85 36.72
CA ALA A 460 -4.35 0.21 37.67
C ALA A 460 -4.85 1.47 36.93
N ALA A 461 -4.16 1.89 35.86
CA ALA A 461 -4.52 3.06 35.06
C ALA A 461 -5.89 2.90 34.41
N VAL A 462 -6.13 1.77 33.73
CA VAL A 462 -7.44 1.46 33.12
C VAL A 462 -8.52 1.46 34.20
N THR A 463 -8.29 0.77 35.31
CA THR A 463 -9.26 0.66 36.41
C THR A 463 -9.62 2.01 37.04
N CYS A 464 -8.64 2.90 37.22
CA CYS A 464 -8.86 4.18 37.90
C CYS A 464 -9.40 5.27 36.97
N ILE A 465 -8.99 5.27 35.69
CA ILE A 465 -9.24 6.39 34.77
C ILE A 465 -10.35 6.07 33.76
N GLU A 466 -10.42 4.85 33.24
CA GLU A 466 -11.30 4.47 32.14
C GLU A 466 -12.66 4.00 32.67
N LYS A 467 -13.57 4.97 32.87
CA LYS A 467 -14.97 4.70 33.28
C LYS A 467 -15.86 4.43 32.07
N ASP A 468 -15.71 5.25 31.04
CA ASP A 468 -16.35 5.16 29.73
C ASP A 468 -15.30 5.44 28.65
N SER A 469 -15.46 4.85 27.47
CA SER A 469 -14.59 5.15 26.32
C SER A 469 -14.96 6.51 25.72
N VAL A 470 -13.95 7.27 25.30
CA VAL A 470 -14.15 8.57 24.65
C VAL A 470 -14.17 8.36 23.12
N PRO A 471 -15.31 8.58 22.42
CA PRO A 471 -15.40 8.30 20.98
C PRO A 471 -14.36 9.07 20.18
N GLY A 472 -13.63 8.36 19.31
CA GLY A 472 -12.60 8.94 18.44
C GLY A 472 -11.30 9.35 19.14
N ARG A 473 -11.10 8.96 20.41
CA ARG A 473 -9.85 9.16 21.16
C ARG A 473 -9.23 7.82 21.55
N ARG A 474 -7.95 7.86 21.91
CA ARG A 474 -7.19 6.67 22.34
C ARG A 474 -7.63 6.25 23.74
N ASP A 475 -7.79 4.95 23.95
CA ASP A 475 -8.12 4.39 25.26
C ASP A 475 -6.97 4.53 26.27
N VAL A 476 -7.25 4.35 27.57
CA VAL A 476 -6.22 4.52 28.61
C VAL A 476 -5.12 3.47 28.45
N ARG A 477 -5.48 2.25 28.05
CA ARG A 477 -4.51 1.18 27.74
C ARG A 477 -3.46 1.66 26.75
N ARG A 478 -3.88 2.22 25.61
CA ARG A 478 -3.00 2.76 24.56
C ARG A 478 -2.19 3.94 25.05
N LEU A 479 -2.76 4.79 25.90
CA LEU A 479 -2.00 5.90 26.50
C LEU A 479 -0.88 5.39 27.41
N VAL A 480 -1.11 4.33 28.18
CA VAL A 480 -0.07 3.68 29.00
C VAL A 480 1.02 3.08 28.12
N GLU A 481 0.67 2.36 27.05
CA GLU A 481 1.65 1.79 26.10
C GLU A 481 2.55 2.88 25.48
N ILE A 482 1.95 3.99 25.06
CA ILE A 482 2.69 5.12 24.51
C ILE A 482 3.60 5.76 25.57
N MET A 483 3.12 5.86 26.80
CA MET A 483 3.86 6.47 27.90
C MET A 483 5.05 5.62 28.37
N LEU A 484 4.88 4.31 28.53
CA LEU A 484 5.91 3.40 29.05
C LEU A 484 7.04 3.11 28.05
N GLY A 485 6.98 3.70 26.85
CA GLY A 485 8.14 3.80 25.98
C GLY A 485 7.82 4.23 24.55
N GLY A 486 6.55 4.16 24.15
CA GLY A 486 6.08 4.59 22.82
C GLY A 486 6.62 3.70 21.70
N ASP A 487 5.88 3.59 20.60
CA ASP A 487 6.44 2.91 19.44
C ASP A 487 7.63 3.73 18.92
N ARG A 488 8.84 3.15 18.99
CA ARG A 488 10.04 3.78 18.45
C ARG A 488 10.26 3.24 17.07
N ILE A 489 10.16 4.14 16.11
CA ILE A 489 10.35 3.82 14.70
C ILE A 489 11.74 4.26 14.28
N GLY A 490 12.48 3.32 13.71
CA GLY A 490 13.76 3.63 13.12
C GLY A 490 13.63 4.22 11.72
N GLN A 491 14.78 4.51 11.13
CA GLN A 491 14.87 5.18 9.85
C GLN A 491 16.07 4.65 9.09
N VAL A 492 15.85 4.35 7.81
CA VAL A 492 16.93 4.06 6.87
C VAL A 492 17.47 5.41 6.37
N GLY A 493 18.75 5.66 6.59
CA GLY A 493 19.39 6.89 6.12
C GLY A 493 19.62 6.87 4.62
N TYR A 494 19.81 8.06 4.04
CA TYR A 494 19.90 8.27 2.61
C TYR A 494 20.93 7.35 1.92
N ASP A 495 22.12 7.16 2.50
CA ASP A 495 23.18 6.35 1.89
C ASP A 495 22.83 4.85 1.82
N ALA A 496 21.99 4.37 2.74
CA ALA A 496 21.50 2.99 2.75
C ALA A 496 20.22 2.78 1.93
N LEU A 497 19.65 3.82 1.32
CA LEU A 497 18.49 3.69 0.46
C LEU A 497 18.86 3.04 -0.88
N PRO A 498 17.96 2.25 -1.50
CA PRO A 498 18.14 1.79 -2.87
C PRO A 498 18.34 2.96 -3.86
N PRO A 499 19.04 2.74 -4.99
CA PRO A 499 19.28 3.78 -5.99
C PRO A 499 18.01 4.53 -6.43
N LEU A 500 16.91 3.81 -6.67
CA LEU A 500 15.62 4.40 -7.05
C LEU A 500 15.08 5.35 -5.98
N ALA A 501 15.13 4.95 -4.70
CA ALA A 501 14.66 5.77 -3.60
C ALA A 501 15.53 7.04 -3.40
N ARG A 502 16.84 6.94 -3.65
CA ARG A 502 17.75 8.10 -3.68
C ARG A 502 17.40 9.06 -4.82
N ASP A 503 17.22 8.54 -6.04
CA ASP A 503 16.83 9.34 -7.21
C ASP A 503 15.55 10.15 -6.96
N VAL A 504 14.54 9.53 -6.34
CA VAL A 504 13.30 10.22 -5.94
C VAL A 504 13.58 11.38 -4.98
N HIS A 505 14.42 11.17 -3.97
CA HIS A 505 14.78 12.24 -3.04
C HIS A 505 15.57 13.36 -3.72
N ASP A 506 16.48 13.02 -4.64
CA ASP A 506 17.31 13.99 -5.35
C ASP A 506 16.49 14.86 -6.30
N ARG A 507 15.56 14.26 -7.05
CA ARG A 507 14.67 14.99 -7.96
C ARG A 507 13.65 15.86 -7.24
N LEU A 508 13.29 15.52 -6.00
CA LEU A 508 12.40 16.33 -5.16
C LEU A 508 13.14 17.35 -4.27
N ALA A 509 14.49 17.35 -4.28
CA ALA A 509 15.30 18.30 -3.52
C ALA A 509 14.96 19.80 -3.78
N PRO A 510 14.58 20.23 -5.01
CA PRO A 510 14.19 21.62 -5.27
C PRO A 510 12.98 22.12 -4.47
N LEU A 511 12.14 21.22 -3.94
CA LEU A 511 11.04 21.56 -3.04
C LEU A 511 11.52 22.10 -1.69
N ASN A 512 12.78 21.84 -1.32
CA ASN A 512 13.39 22.24 -0.06
C ASN A 512 12.60 21.79 1.18
N LEU A 513 12.02 20.58 1.10
CA LEU A 513 11.26 19.93 2.17
C LEU A 513 12.06 18.79 2.78
N ARG A 514 11.84 18.53 4.07
CA ARG A 514 12.46 17.40 4.78
C ARG A 514 11.66 16.12 4.54
N LEU A 515 11.63 15.65 3.29
CA LEU A 515 10.78 14.54 2.85
C LEU A 515 11.11 13.18 3.49
N GLN A 516 12.31 13.02 4.06
CA GLN A 516 12.70 11.84 4.82
C GLN A 516 12.08 11.83 6.23
N GLN A 517 11.61 12.96 6.74
CA GLN A 517 10.96 13.04 8.05
C GLN A 517 9.53 12.50 7.97
N ARG A 518 9.08 11.82 9.02
CA ARG A 518 7.70 11.34 9.12
C ARG A 518 6.71 12.50 9.25
N GLY A 519 5.47 12.22 8.86
CA GLY A 519 4.38 13.18 8.85
C GLY A 519 4.15 13.82 7.49
N VAL A 520 3.07 14.58 7.39
CA VAL A 520 2.66 15.25 6.15
C VAL A 520 3.42 16.57 6.00
N GLN A 521 4.13 16.71 4.88
CA GLN A 521 4.80 17.93 4.44
C GLN A 521 4.00 18.53 3.29
N ARG A 522 3.66 19.83 3.38
CA ARG A 522 2.92 20.51 2.32
C ARG A 522 3.88 21.15 1.32
N ALA A 523 3.70 20.83 0.04
CA ALA A 523 4.42 21.45 -1.07
C ALA A 523 3.49 22.36 -1.87
N LEU A 524 4.03 23.50 -2.32
CA LEU A 524 3.40 24.39 -3.28
C LEU A 524 4.35 24.54 -4.47
N LEU A 525 3.88 24.19 -5.66
CA LEU A 525 4.64 24.26 -6.89
C LEU A 525 4.04 25.37 -7.75
N ASP A 526 4.78 26.48 -7.89
CA ASP A 526 4.45 27.55 -8.84
C ASP A 526 5.26 27.35 -10.12
N ILE A 527 4.74 26.50 -11.02
CA ILE A 527 5.46 26.06 -12.23
C ILE A 527 5.61 27.23 -13.21
N SER A 528 4.64 28.15 -13.25
CA SER A 528 4.75 29.36 -14.08
C SER A 528 5.87 30.28 -13.64
N GLY A 529 6.08 30.45 -12.33
CA GLY A 529 7.15 31.29 -11.79
C GLY A 529 8.50 30.58 -11.73
N ARG A 530 8.51 29.25 -11.62
CA ARG A 530 9.69 28.40 -11.43
C ARG A 530 9.60 27.12 -12.29
N PRO A 531 9.96 27.19 -13.58
CA PRO A 531 9.84 26.06 -14.51
C PRO A 531 10.62 24.81 -14.08
N GLU A 532 11.68 24.96 -13.28
CA GLU A 532 12.45 23.82 -12.76
C GLU A 532 11.62 22.88 -11.86
N LEU A 533 10.48 23.34 -11.33
CA LEU A 533 9.56 22.52 -10.51
C LEU A 533 8.70 21.56 -11.34
N GLU A 534 8.70 21.68 -12.67
CA GLU A 534 7.99 20.75 -13.57
C GLU A 534 8.48 19.30 -13.37
N GLN A 535 9.80 19.11 -13.20
CA GLN A 535 10.39 17.79 -12.92
C GLN A 535 9.93 17.22 -11.57
N CYS A 536 9.71 18.07 -10.56
CA CYS A 536 9.16 17.63 -9.28
C CYS A 536 7.70 17.20 -9.45
N SER A 537 6.89 17.95 -10.21
CA SER A 537 5.51 17.58 -10.53
C SER A 537 5.44 16.19 -11.18
N ASP A 538 6.29 15.93 -12.19
CA ASP A 538 6.35 14.62 -12.86
C ASP A 538 6.58 13.47 -11.88
N VAL A 539 7.55 13.61 -10.98
CA VAL A 539 7.82 12.62 -9.93
C VAL A 539 6.62 12.44 -9.01
N LEU A 540 5.98 13.52 -8.56
CA LEU A 540 4.84 13.45 -7.63
C LEU A 540 3.63 12.74 -8.26
N TRP A 541 3.36 12.97 -9.54
CA TRP A 541 2.29 12.27 -10.26
C TRP A 541 2.60 10.78 -10.45
N MET A 542 3.85 10.40 -10.74
CA MET A 542 4.25 9.00 -10.80
C MET A 542 4.16 8.33 -9.41
N LEU A 543 4.63 9.00 -8.35
CA LEU A 543 4.54 8.49 -6.99
C LEU A 543 3.08 8.34 -6.54
N ARG A 544 2.18 9.23 -6.95
CA ARG A 544 0.74 9.09 -6.69
C ARG A 544 0.17 7.78 -7.28
N TYR A 545 0.69 7.33 -8.42
CA TYR A 545 0.28 6.08 -9.04
C TYR A 545 0.94 4.86 -8.37
N LEU A 546 2.22 4.96 -8.02
CA LEU A 546 3.03 3.83 -7.55
C LEU A 546 2.92 3.54 -6.05
N MET A 547 2.71 4.57 -5.24
CA MET A 547 2.79 4.51 -3.76
C MET A 547 1.42 4.35 -3.10
N PRO A 548 1.37 3.89 -1.84
CA PRO A 548 0.14 3.82 -1.06
C PRO A 548 -0.62 5.15 -1.00
N GLN A 549 -1.95 5.07 -0.92
CA GLN A 549 -2.81 6.25 -0.84
C GLN A 549 -2.40 7.16 0.33
N GLY A 550 -2.30 8.46 0.05
CA GLY A 550 -1.86 9.46 1.03
C GLY A 550 -0.36 9.76 1.02
N THR A 551 0.46 9.01 0.28
CA THR A 551 1.90 9.30 0.14
C THR A 551 2.17 10.59 -0.63
N ALA A 552 1.53 10.74 -1.79
CA ALA A 552 1.56 11.94 -2.62
C ALA A 552 0.12 12.33 -2.99
N ARG A 553 -0.47 13.24 -2.21
CA ARG A 553 -1.87 13.63 -2.34
C ARG A 553 -1.98 15.06 -2.89
N PRO A 554 -2.53 15.27 -4.09
CA PRO A 554 -2.80 16.60 -4.60
C PRO A 554 -3.98 17.21 -3.82
N ILE A 555 -3.80 18.45 -3.38
CA ILE A 555 -4.85 19.32 -2.84
C ILE A 555 -5.40 20.19 -3.98
N MET A 556 -4.51 20.71 -4.82
CA MET A 556 -4.82 21.56 -5.96
C MET A 556 -3.92 21.15 -7.12
N GLY A 557 -4.47 21.16 -8.34
CA GLY A 557 -3.77 20.72 -9.54
C GLY A 557 -4.38 19.43 -10.09
N GLU A 558 -4.50 19.36 -11.40
CA GLU A 558 -4.96 18.21 -12.15
C GLU A 558 -4.02 17.96 -13.33
N ARG A 559 -3.81 16.68 -13.67
CA ARG A 559 -2.99 16.27 -14.80
C ARG A 559 -3.89 15.60 -15.83
N LYS A 560 -4.08 16.27 -16.96
CA LYS A 560 -4.92 15.85 -18.09
C LYS A 560 -4.10 15.87 -19.37
N LEU A 561 -4.54 15.11 -20.37
CA LEU A 561 -3.87 15.03 -21.66
C LEU A 561 -3.80 16.40 -22.34
N GLY A 562 -2.60 16.84 -22.70
CA GLY A 562 -2.38 18.12 -23.38
C GLY A 562 -2.43 19.37 -22.47
N GLU A 563 -2.75 19.20 -21.19
CA GLU A 563 -2.76 20.31 -20.22
C GLU A 563 -1.49 20.27 -19.37
N ARG A 564 -0.87 21.44 -19.18
CA ARG A 564 0.24 21.60 -18.23
C ARG A 564 -0.25 22.37 -17.01
N PRO A 565 -0.08 21.81 -15.80
CA PRO A 565 -0.47 22.51 -14.58
C PRO A 565 0.41 23.76 -14.40
N ILE A 566 -0.24 24.89 -14.15
CA ILE A 566 0.43 26.18 -13.92
C ILE A 566 0.87 26.27 -12.46
N GLN A 567 0.03 25.76 -11.55
CA GLN A 567 0.27 25.69 -10.12
C GLN A 567 -0.32 24.41 -9.52
N GLU A 568 0.36 23.86 -8.52
CA GLU A 568 -0.06 22.67 -7.80
C GLU A 568 0.19 22.80 -6.30
N SER A 569 -0.62 22.13 -5.49
CA SER A 569 -0.41 21.98 -4.05
C SER A 569 -0.56 20.53 -3.64
N TRP A 570 0.37 20.04 -2.83
CA TRP A 570 0.48 18.64 -2.44
C TRP A 570 0.66 18.47 -0.93
N ASP A 571 0.09 17.40 -0.40
CA ASP A 571 0.46 16.81 0.89
C ASP A 571 1.32 15.57 0.63
N LEU A 572 2.56 15.58 1.15
CA LEU A 572 3.59 14.56 0.92
C LEU A 572 3.96 13.85 2.22
N ALA A 573 3.93 12.53 2.23
CA ALA A 573 4.22 11.70 3.41
C ALA A 573 5.25 10.59 3.10
N LEU A 574 6.32 10.94 2.37
CA LEU A 574 7.35 9.99 1.94
C LEU A 574 8.11 9.36 3.12
N GLY A 575 8.46 10.13 4.14
CA GLY A 575 9.10 9.58 5.34
C GLY A 575 8.20 8.64 6.14
N THR A 576 6.87 8.82 6.08
CA THR A 576 5.91 7.87 6.68
C THR A 576 5.86 6.55 5.90
N HIS A 577 5.93 6.62 4.57
CA HIS A 577 5.85 5.46 3.67
C HIS A 577 7.23 5.07 3.11
N GLN A 578 8.30 5.24 3.89
CA GLN A 578 9.67 4.99 3.45
C GLN A 578 9.87 3.53 3.01
N ARG A 579 9.24 2.56 3.69
CA ARG A 579 9.25 1.15 3.27
C ARG A 579 8.75 0.97 1.83
N ALA A 580 7.56 1.49 1.52
CA ALA A 580 6.99 1.33 0.18
C ALA A 580 7.90 1.95 -0.90
N LEU A 581 8.58 3.05 -0.59
CA LEU A 581 9.54 3.67 -1.51
C LEU A 581 10.79 2.82 -1.71
N ILE A 582 11.29 2.17 -0.65
CA ILE A 582 12.41 1.23 -0.70
C ILE A 582 12.02 0.00 -1.55
N GLU A 583 10.81 -0.53 -1.34
CA GLU A 583 10.30 -1.70 -2.06
C GLU A 583 10.11 -1.46 -3.56
N LEU A 584 9.82 -0.23 -4.00
CA LEU A 584 9.85 0.11 -5.43
C LEU A 584 11.24 -0.13 -6.05
N GLY A 585 12.31 0.05 -5.27
CA GLY A 585 13.67 -0.25 -5.69
C GLY A 585 13.92 -1.74 -5.97
N TYR A 586 13.03 -2.63 -5.50
CA TYR A 586 13.09 -4.04 -5.84
C TYR A 586 12.42 -4.39 -7.18
N GLU A 587 11.51 -3.54 -7.65
CA GLU A 587 10.83 -3.73 -8.94
C GLU A 587 11.66 -3.20 -10.11
N GLY A 588 12.45 -2.15 -9.91
CA GLY A 588 13.24 -1.53 -10.98
C GLY A 588 14.27 -0.51 -10.49
N VAL A 589 15.08 0.00 -11.42
CA VAL A 589 16.16 0.95 -11.10
C VAL A 589 15.71 2.42 -11.14
N SER A 590 14.57 2.72 -11.78
CA SER A 590 13.93 4.06 -11.78
C SER A 590 12.41 3.96 -11.64
N ILE A 591 11.78 5.04 -11.16
CA ILE A 591 10.31 5.11 -11.01
C ILE A 591 9.58 4.96 -12.35
N GLU A 592 10.17 5.45 -13.44
CA GLU A 592 9.63 5.32 -14.79
C GLU A 592 9.59 3.86 -15.23
N GLN A 593 10.66 3.10 -14.96
CA GLN A 593 10.74 1.69 -15.29
C GLN A 593 9.70 0.88 -14.52
N VAL A 594 9.55 1.14 -13.22
CA VAL A 594 8.55 0.45 -12.38
C VAL A 594 7.14 0.75 -12.89
N LEU A 595 6.86 2.02 -13.23
CA LEU A 595 5.59 2.40 -13.83
C LEU A 595 5.35 1.73 -15.18
N GLU A 596 6.34 1.71 -16.08
CA GLU A 596 6.28 1.01 -17.37
C GLU A 596 5.94 -0.48 -17.18
N GLN A 597 6.60 -1.16 -16.25
CA GLN A 597 6.34 -2.57 -15.95
C GLN A 597 4.93 -2.81 -15.40
N ARG A 598 4.47 -1.98 -14.45
CA ARG A 598 3.11 -2.12 -13.87
C ARG A 598 2.03 -1.83 -14.91
N LEU A 599 2.24 -0.86 -15.80
CA LEU A 599 1.32 -0.58 -16.92
C LEU A 599 1.28 -1.73 -17.92
N ARG A 600 2.43 -2.32 -18.29
CA ARG A 600 2.47 -3.54 -19.10
C ARG A 600 1.73 -4.69 -18.43
N ARG A 601 2.00 -4.97 -17.15
CA ARG A 601 1.33 -6.04 -16.41
C ARG A 601 -0.19 -5.85 -16.39
N LYS A 602 -0.67 -4.62 -16.20
CA LYS A 602 -2.10 -4.25 -16.26
C LYS A 602 -2.70 -4.51 -17.65
N ALA A 603 -1.99 -4.13 -18.72
CA ALA A 603 -2.47 -4.28 -20.09
C ALA A 603 -2.43 -5.72 -20.64
N TYR A 604 -1.48 -6.54 -20.18
CA TYR A 604 -1.30 -7.93 -20.61
C TYR A 604 -1.96 -8.94 -19.65
N ALA A 605 -2.67 -8.48 -18.62
CA ALA A 605 -3.40 -9.36 -17.72
C ALA A 605 -4.42 -10.22 -18.49
N PRO A 606 -4.64 -11.50 -18.11
CA PRO A 606 -5.53 -12.41 -18.86
C PRO A 606 -6.98 -11.93 -18.99
N ARG A 607 -7.45 -11.08 -18.07
CA ARG A 607 -8.80 -10.49 -18.04
C ARG A 607 -8.81 -9.00 -18.42
N ALA A 608 -7.74 -8.47 -19.01
CA ALA A 608 -7.69 -7.08 -19.43
C ALA A 608 -8.70 -6.82 -20.56
N THR A 609 -9.49 -5.75 -20.42
CA THR A 609 -10.42 -5.26 -21.44
C THR A 609 -9.78 -4.14 -22.27
N ALA A 610 -10.31 -3.83 -23.45
CA ALA A 610 -9.86 -2.72 -24.28
C ALA A 610 -9.92 -1.39 -23.49
N ALA A 611 -10.92 -1.22 -22.64
CA ALA A 611 -11.03 -0.08 -21.72
C ALA A 611 -9.84 -0.01 -20.74
N THR A 612 -9.44 -1.15 -20.15
CA THR A 612 -8.29 -1.25 -19.23
C THR A 612 -6.97 -0.97 -19.94
N VAL A 613 -6.80 -1.45 -21.18
CA VAL A 613 -5.57 -1.20 -21.95
C VAL A 613 -5.50 0.27 -22.39
N LEU A 614 -6.61 0.86 -22.86
CA LEU A 614 -6.66 2.29 -23.20
C LEU A 614 -6.38 3.19 -21.99
N GLU A 615 -6.79 2.78 -20.79
CA GLU A 615 -6.39 3.47 -19.55
C GLU A 615 -4.88 3.44 -19.38
N ALA A 616 -4.24 2.29 -19.58
CA ALA A 616 -2.78 2.17 -19.49
C ALA A 616 -2.06 2.99 -20.57
N VAL A 617 -2.64 3.17 -21.76
CA VAL A 617 -2.14 4.08 -22.82
C VAL A 617 -2.23 5.54 -22.37
N GLU A 618 -3.38 5.95 -21.80
CA GLU A 618 -3.57 7.29 -21.25
C GLU A 618 -2.59 7.56 -20.11
N ASP A 619 -2.45 6.64 -19.15
CA ASP A 619 -1.51 6.72 -18.03
C ASP A 619 -0.05 6.79 -18.51
N ALA A 620 0.33 5.98 -19.51
CA ALA A 620 1.68 6.02 -20.11
C ALA A 620 1.96 7.39 -20.76
N THR A 621 0.98 7.92 -21.48
CA THR A 621 1.09 9.24 -22.15
C THR A 621 1.17 10.37 -21.13
N LEU A 622 0.38 10.30 -20.05
CA LEU A 622 0.36 11.30 -18.99
C LEU A 622 1.64 11.33 -18.16
N HIS A 623 2.19 10.16 -17.79
CA HIS A 623 3.22 10.06 -16.76
C HIS A 623 4.64 9.84 -17.29
N LEU A 624 4.80 9.10 -18.40
CA LEU A 624 6.12 8.73 -18.91
C LEU A 624 6.55 9.57 -20.11
N GLY A 625 5.61 10.20 -20.82
CA GLY A 625 5.87 11.02 -22.02
C GLY A 625 6.49 10.27 -23.20
N GLY A 626 6.75 8.96 -23.06
CA GLY A 626 7.41 8.14 -24.07
C GLY A 626 6.42 7.54 -25.07
N ARG A 627 6.57 7.90 -26.36
CA ARG A 627 5.71 7.41 -27.46
C ARG A 627 5.76 5.89 -27.64
N ARG A 628 6.92 5.26 -27.39
CA ARG A 628 7.15 3.82 -27.59
C ARG A 628 6.18 2.95 -26.80
N LEU A 629 6.01 3.21 -25.51
CA LEU A 629 5.14 2.39 -24.66
C LEU A 629 3.66 2.64 -25.00
N ALA A 630 3.28 3.89 -25.23
CA ALA A 630 1.92 4.23 -25.64
C ALA A 630 1.54 3.53 -26.97
N ASP A 631 2.46 3.47 -27.94
CA ASP A 631 2.24 2.79 -29.22
C ASP A 631 2.16 1.26 -29.07
N GLU A 632 3.02 0.67 -28.25
CA GLU A 632 2.99 -0.76 -27.90
C GLU A 632 1.66 -1.14 -27.24
N LEU A 633 1.26 -0.42 -26.20
CA LEU A 633 0.00 -0.63 -25.47
C LEU A 633 -1.22 -0.32 -26.36
N GLY A 634 -1.12 0.67 -27.25
CA GLY A 634 -2.17 1.00 -28.21
C GLY A 634 -2.39 -0.12 -29.23
N THR A 635 -1.32 -0.78 -29.68
CA THR A 635 -1.40 -1.98 -30.50
C THR A 635 -2.04 -3.14 -29.72
N ARG A 636 -1.71 -3.28 -28.43
CA ARG A 636 -2.39 -4.26 -27.56
C ARG A 636 -3.89 -3.95 -27.39
N ALA A 637 -4.28 -2.69 -27.29
CA ALA A 637 -5.69 -2.29 -27.17
C ALA A 637 -6.50 -2.72 -28.40
N LEU A 638 -5.91 -2.62 -29.60
CA LEU A 638 -6.48 -3.13 -30.85
C LEU A 638 -6.74 -4.64 -30.79
N GLU A 639 -5.74 -5.42 -30.36
CA GLU A 639 -5.86 -6.88 -30.25
C GLU A 639 -6.96 -7.30 -29.28
N VAL A 640 -7.03 -6.63 -28.12
CA VAL A 640 -8.04 -6.92 -27.09
C VAL A 640 -9.43 -6.54 -27.61
N LEU A 641 -9.59 -5.36 -28.21
CA LEU A 641 -10.88 -4.94 -28.79
C LEU A 641 -11.38 -5.91 -29.85
N ALA A 642 -10.50 -6.39 -30.74
CA ALA A 642 -10.89 -7.35 -31.78
C ALA A 642 -11.37 -8.70 -31.21
N GLY A 643 -10.92 -9.07 -30.01
CA GLY A 643 -11.31 -10.29 -29.31
C GLY A 643 -12.52 -10.14 -28.38
N GLU A 644 -12.92 -8.90 -28.05
CA GLU A 644 -14.09 -8.64 -27.20
C GLU A 644 -15.38 -9.07 -27.89
N ARG A 645 -16.29 -9.69 -27.15
CA ARG A 645 -17.63 -10.06 -27.66
C ARG A 645 -18.76 -9.38 -26.90
N SER A 646 -18.43 -8.75 -25.77
CA SER A 646 -19.35 -7.99 -24.94
C SER A 646 -19.22 -6.50 -25.24
N VAL A 647 -20.29 -5.76 -24.96
CA VAL A 647 -20.36 -4.30 -25.08
C VAL A 647 -20.10 -3.59 -23.75
N ASP A 648 -19.72 -4.34 -22.72
CA ASP A 648 -19.59 -3.82 -21.36
C ASP A 648 -18.64 -2.63 -21.23
N GLY A 649 -17.50 -2.71 -21.92
CA GLY A 649 -16.46 -1.68 -21.92
C GLY A 649 -16.75 -0.50 -22.86
N ALA A 650 -17.80 -0.53 -23.68
CA ALA A 650 -18.01 0.44 -24.77
C ALA A 650 -18.05 1.91 -24.31
N PRO A 651 -18.73 2.29 -23.20
CA PRO A 651 -18.70 3.68 -22.70
C PRO A 651 -17.29 4.17 -22.38
N GLU A 652 -16.49 3.32 -21.77
CA GLU A 652 -15.15 3.67 -21.34
C GLU A 652 -14.16 3.71 -22.51
N VAL A 653 -14.29 2.75 -23.44
CA VAL A 653 -13.55 2.76 -24.72
C VAL A 653 -13.84 4.04 -25.49
N LEU A 654 -15.10 4.43 -25.64
CA LEU A 654 -15.49 5.66 -26.32
C LEU A 654 -14.84 6.89 -25.68
N ARG A 655 -14.99 7.03 -24.36
CA ARG A 655 -14.49 8.17 -23.61
C ARG A 655 -12.98 8.34 -23.76
N ARG A 656 -12.22 7.25 -23.58
CA ARG A 656 -10.75 7.26 -23.66
C ARG A 656 -10.25 7.43 -25.09
N ALA A 657 -10.85 6.73 -26.06
CA ALA A 657 -10.48 6.88 -27.46
C ALA A 657 -10.69 8.32 -27.97
N ARG A 658 -11.81 8.98 -27.60
CA ARG A 658 -12.04 10.40 -27.93
C ARG A 658 -10.99 11.32 -27.32
N ARG A 659 -10.65 11.13 -26.05
CA ARG A 659 -9.62 11.93 -25.36
C ARG A 659 -8.24 11.77 -25.99
N LEU A 660 -7.81 10.53 -26.21
CA LEU A 660 -6.54 10.21 -26.85
C LEU A 660 -6.48 10.78 -28.27
N LEU A 661 -7.52 10.56 -29.09
CA LEU A 661 -7.58 11.10 -30.44
C LEU A 661 -7.53 12.64 -30.44
N GLY A 662 -8.26 13.30 -29.55
CA GLY A 662 -8.22 14.76 -29.38
C GLY A 662 -6.83 15.26 -29.02
N HIS A 663 -6.15 14.56 -28.09
CA HIS A 663 -4.78 14.86 -27.70
C HIS A 663 -3.80 14.72 -28.86
N TYR A 664 -3.79 13.59 -29.58
CA TYR A 664 -2.84 13.38 -30.67
C TYR A 664 -3.09 14.31 -31.87
N ARG A 665 -4.35 14.65 -32.18
CA ARG A 665 -4.69 15.63 -33.23
C ARG A 665 -4.16 17.03 -32.94
N THR A 666 -4.04 17.39 -31.67
CA THR A 666 -3.59 18.73 -31.25
C THR A 666 -2.09 18.78 -30.96
N SER A 667 -1.51 17.65 -30.53
CA SER A 667 -0.14 17.58 -30.03
C SER A 667 0.87 17.12 -31.08
N GLU A 668 0.44 16.39 -32.12
CA GLU A 668 1.33 15.80 -33.12
C GLU A 668 0.89 16.14 -34.55
N PRO A 669 1.85 16.28 -35.50
CA PRO A 669 1.53 16.59 -36.89
C PRO A 669 0.89 15.40 -37.65
N VAL A 670 1.13 14.17 -37.20
CA VAL A 670 0.63 12.93 -37.81
C VAL A 670 0.15 12.00 -36.70
N LEU A 671 -1.01 11.36 -36.90
CA LEU A 671 -1.58 10.44 -35.93
C LEU A 671 -0.70 9.19 -35.75
N PRO A 672 -0.60 8.66 -34.52
CA PRO A 672 0.03 7.36 -34.29
C PRO A 672 -0.65 6.24 -35.10
N PRO A 673 0.11 5.32 -35.74
CA PRO A 673 -0.44 4.26 -36.57
C PRO A 673 -1.42 3.33 -35.82
N TRP A 674 -1.21 3.12 -34.52
CA TRP A 674 -2.08 2.30 -33.71
C TRP A 674 -3.47 2.93 -33.56
N ILE A 675 -3.59 4.26 -33.49
CA ILE A 675 -4.89 4.96 -33.38
C ILE A 675 -5.68 4.83 -34.66
N GLU A 676 -5.02 5.03 -35.80
CA GLU A 676 -5.65 4.83 -37.10
C GLU A 676 -6.17 3.39 -37.23
N SER A 677 -5.33 2.42 -36.86
CA SER A 677 -5.71 1.00 -36.84
C SER A 677 -6.84 0.71 -35.87
N PHE A 678 -6.81 1.30 -34.67
CA PHE A 678 -7.82 1.15 -33.62
C PHE A 678 -9.18 1.70 -34.06
N VAL A 679 -9.19 2.88 -34.68
CA VAL A 679 -10.42 3.48 -35.21
C VAL A 679 -10.99 2.64 -36.34
N LYS A 680 -10.15 2.19 -37.28
CA LYS A 680 -10.56 1.34 -38.40
C LYS A 680 -11.16 0.00 -37.93
N ALA A 681 -10.45 -0.70 -37.03
CA ALA A 681 -10.91 -1.98 -36.52
C ALA A 681 -12.10 -1.82 -35.59
N GLY A 682 -12.09 -0.84 -34.69
CA GLY A 682 -13.20 -0.55 -33.78
C GLY A 682 -14.49 -0.17 -34.52
N TYR A 683 -14.38 0.57 -35.63
CA TYR A 683 -15.52 0.90 -36.48
C TYR A 683 -16.15 -0.36 -37.09
N ALA A 684 -15.34 -1.24 -37.69
CA ALA A 684 -15.82 -2.51 -38.24
C ALA A 684 -16.37 -3.45 -37.15
N HIS A 685 -15.68 -3.51 -36.00
CA HIS A 685 -16.03 -4.33 -34.85
C HIS A 685 -17.39 -3.93 -34.27
N TYR A 686 -17.58 -2.65 -33.94
CA TYR A 686 -18.85 -2.18 -33.41
C TYR A 686 -19.97 -2.18 -34.44
N CYS A 687 -19.71 -1.98 -35.73
CA CYS A 687 -20.74 -2.22 -36.76
C CYS A 687 -21.22 -3.68 -36.73
N THR A 688 -20.32 -4.64 -36.49
CA THR A 688 -20.66 -6.07 -36.42
C THR A 688 -21.45 -6.41 -35.16
N LEU A 689 -21.10 -5.83 -34.02
CA LEU A 689 -21.78 -6.10 -32.74
C LEU A 689 -23.11 -5.35 -32.56
N LEU A 690 -23.30 -4.22 -33.25
CA LEU A 690 -24.44 -3.33 -33.03
C LEU A 690 -25.82 -4.01 -33.12
N PRO A 691 -26.14 -4.85 -34.13
CA PRO A 691 -27.45 -5.51 -34.22
C PRO A 691 -27.72 -6.44 -33.03
N THR A 692 -26.69 -7.18 -32.60
CA THR A 692 -26.76 -8.09 -31.45
C THR A 692 -26.94 -7.29 -30.17
N ALA A 693 -26.17 -6.22 -29.98
CA ALA A 693 -26.25 -5.35 -28.80
C ALA A 693 -27.62 -4.69 -28.63
N PHE A 694 -28.30 -4.33 -29.73
CA PHE A 694 -29.67 -3.82 -29.68
C PHE A 694 -30.69 -4.86 -29.20
N SER A 695 -30.41 -6.14 -29.42
CA SER A 695 -31.32 -7.27 -29.12
C SER A 695 -30.97 -8.02 -27.83
N ASP A 696 -29.74 -7.86 -27.33
CA ASP A 696 -29.22 -8.53 -26.14
C ASP A 696 -29.83 -7.96 -24.85
N GLU A 697 -30.51 -8.77 -24.03
CA GLU A 697 -31.16 -8.30 -22.81
C GLU A 697 -30.15 -7.83 -21.74
N ASP A 698 -28.93 -8.37 -21.75
CA ASP A 698 -27.88 -8.03 -20.77
C ASP A 698 -27.19 -6.69 -21.09
N ALA A 699 -27.29 -6.20 -22.33
CA ALA A 699 -26.71 -4.93 -22.74
C ALA A 699 -27.51 -3.72 -22.24
N THR A 700 -26.88 -2.81 -21.51
CA THR A 700 -27.54 -1.56 -21.07
C THR A 700 -27.73 -0.58 -22.22
N VAL A 701 -28.77 0.26 -22.12
CA VAL A 701 -29.08 1.34 -23.09
C VAL A 701 -27.88 2.28 -23.29
N ARG A 702 -27.15 2.58 -22.21
CA ARG A 702 -25.93 3.40 -22.21
C ARG A 702 -24.79 2.76 -23.01
N GLN A 703 -24.59 1.45 -22.91
CA GLN A 703 -23.53 0.75 -23.67
C GLN A 703 -23.81 0.81 -25.17
N VAL A 704 -25.07 0.59 -25.59
CA VAL A 704 -25.48 0.72 -27.00
C VAL A 704 -25.34 2.17 -27.49
N ALA A 705 -25.71 3.15 -26.66
CA ALA A 705 -25.51 4.57 -26.96
C ALA A 705 -24.03 4.93 -27.17
N ALA A 706 -23.13 4.38 -26.33
CA ALA A 706 -21.69 4.58 -26.46
C ALA A 706 -21.12 3.92 -27.73
N MET A 707 -21.62 2.75 -28.14
CA MET A 707 -21.21 2.15 -29.42
C MET A 707 -21.57 3.06 -30.61
N LEU A 708 -22.82 3.55 -30.65
CA LEU A 708 -23.24 4.54 -31.64
C LEU A 708 -22.40 5.81 -31.55
N GLY A 709 -22.07 6.24 -30.33
CA GLY A 709 -21.24 7.41 -30.08
C GLY A 709 -19.84 7.24 -30.65
N PHE A 710 -19.25 6.05 -30.52
CA PHE A 710 -17.99 5.70 -31.15
C PHE A 710 -18.11 5.77 -32.67
N LEU A 711 -19.07 5.04 -33.23
CA LEU A 711 -19.28 4.93 -34.68
C LEU A 711 -19.47 6.30 -35.32
N PHE A 712 -20.34 7.16 -34.78
CA PHE A 712 -20.61 8.48 -35.34
C PHE A 712 -19.45 9.47 -35.13
N SER A 713 -18.82 9.47 -33.95
CA SER A 713 -17.70 10.40 -33.70
C SER A 713 -16.42 10.05 -34.46
N MET A 714 -16.24 8.77 -34.80
CA MET A 714 -15.07 8.27 -35.52
C MET A 714 -15.30 8.12 -37.03
N GLU A 715 -16.55 8.25 -37.51
CA GLU A 715 -16.95 8.00 -38.90
C GLU A 715 -16.03 8.70 -39.90
N GLY A 716 -15.85 10.02 -39.77
CA GLY A 716 -15.04 10.80 -40.72
C GLY A 716 -13.60 10.29 -40.83
N LEU A 717 -12.99 9.90 -39.71
CA LEU A 717 -11.65 9.32 -39.70
C LEU A 717 -11.65 7.91 -40.27
N ALA A 718 -12.61 7.06 -39.88
CA ALA A 718 -12.74 5.70 -40.38
C ALA A 718 -12.89 5.67 -41.91
N LEU A 719 -13.73 6.54 -42.49
CA LEU A 719 -13.91 6.66 -43.94
C LEU A 719 -12.61 7.07 -44.64
N SER A 720 -11.84 8.01 -44.07
CA SER A 720 -10.54 8.40 -44.63
C SER A 720 -9.50 7.26 -44.61
N LEU A 721 -9.66 6.28 -43.72
CA LEU A 721 -8.82 5.08 -43.59
C LEU A 721 -9.35 3.88 -44.41
N GLY A 722 -10.38 4.11 -45.23
CA GLY A 722 -10.95 3.13 -46.16
C GLY A 722 -12.08 2.26 -45.57
N CYS A 723 -12.72 2.65 -44.46
CA CYS A 723 -13.98 2.03 -44.04
C CYS A 723 -15.13 2.46 -44.97
N ASP A 724 -16.17 1.63 -45.04
CA ASP A 724 -17.36 1.91 -45.84
C ASP A 724 -18.53 2.29 -44.93
N ARG A 725 -19.15 3.45 -45.21
CA ARG A 725 -20.36 3.92 -44.51
C ARG A 725 -21.50 2.92 -44.61
N THR A 726 -21.55 2.15 -45.70
CA THR A 726 -22.55 1.09 -45.94
C THR A 726 -22.56 0.05 -44.81
N GLN A 727 -21.44 -0.21 -44.14
CA GLN A 727 -21.37 -1.16 -43.01
C GLN A 727 -22.21 -0.69 -41.81
N LEU A 728 -22.06 0.58 -41.41
CA LEU A 728 -22.84 1.19 -40.35
C LEU A 728 -24.33 1.26 -40.70
N GLU A 729 -24.59 1.63 -41.94
CA GLU A 729 -25.93 1.70 -42.51
C GLU A 729 -26.65 0.34 -42.49
N LEU A 730 -25.96 -0.74 -42.85
CA LEU A 730 -26.50 -2.11 -42.76
C LEU A 730 -26.67 -2.55 -41.31
N ALA A 731 -25.71 -2.26 -40.44
CA ALA A 731 -25.79 -2.58 -39.01
C ALA A 731 -27.01 -1.94 -38.33
N VAL A 732 -27.25 -0.65 -38.60
CA VAL A 732 -28.45 0.06 -38.10
C VAL A 732 -29.73 -0.49 -38.73
N ALA A 733 -29.72 -0.89 -40.00
CA ALA A 733 -30.90 -1.52 -40.63
C ALA A 733 -31.26 -2.88 -40.00
N GLN A 734 -30.25 -3.67 -39.61
CA GLN A 734 -30.42 -4.99 -39.02
C GLN A 734 -30.73 -4.96 -37.52
N SER A 735 -30.68 -3.78 -36.89
CA SER A 735 -30.98 -3.60 -35.48
C SER A 735 -32.49 -3.54 -35.24
N HIS A 736 -33.04 -4.49 -34.49
CA HIS A 736 -34.48 -4.61 -34.23
C HIS A 736 -34.79 -4.72 -32.73
N PRO A 737 -34.62 -3.64 -31.95
CA PRO A 737 -34.85 -3.67 -30.51
C PRO A 737 -36.34 -3.85 -30.17
N GLN A 738 -36.61 -4.66 -29.14
CA GLN A 738 -37.96 -4.80 -28.56
C GLN A 738 -38.22 -3.84 -27.39
N ASP A 739 -37.15 -3.35 -26.75
CA ASP A 739 -37.25 -2.40 -25.64
C ASP A 739 -37.49 -0.95 -26.12
N PRO A 740 -38.47 -0.23 -25.54
CA PRO A 740 -38.74 1.19 -25.80
C PRO A 740 -37.54 2.13 -25.82
N ALA A 741 -36.61 2.03 -24.85
CA ALA A 741 -35.48 2.94 -24.76
C ALA A 741 -34.50 2.71 -25.91
N ARG A 742 -34.24 1.44 -26.24
CA ARG A 742 -33.42 1.08 -27.41
C ARG A 742 -34.09 1.42 -28.74
N THR A 743 -35.41 1.32 -28.84
CA THR A 743 -36.16 1.80 -30.02
C THR A 743 -35.96 3.30 -30.24
N ALA A 744 -36.02 4.12 -29.18
CA ALA A 744 -35.74 5.56 -29.27
C ALA A 744 -34.30 5.85 -29.74
N LEU A 745 -33.31 5.10 -29.23
CA LEU A 745 -31.92 5.18 -29.68
C LEU A 745 -31.75 4.81 -31.16
N LEU A 746 -32.43 3.75 -31.62
CA LEU A 746 -32.41 3.37 -33.02
C LEU A 746 -33.00 4.47 -33.91
N TRP A 747 -34.10 5.09 -33.50
CA TRP A 747 -34.69 6.21 -34.23
C TRP A 747 -33.75 7.42 -34.29
N ALA A 748 -33.07 7.75 -33.18
CA ALA A 748 -32.07 8.81 -33.16
C ALA A 748 -30.90 8.51 -34.12
N ALA A 749 -30.42 7.26 -34.15
CA ALA A 749 -29.42 6.81 -35.11
C ALA A 749 -29.92 6.92 -36.57
N GLN A 750 -31.17 6.56 -36.85
CA GLN A 750 -31.78 6.70 -38.18
C GLN A 750 -31.90 8.16 -38.61
N VAL A 751 -32.20 9.08 -37.69
CA VAL A 751 -32.21 10.53 -37.96
C VAL A 751 -30.80 11.02 -38.30
N HIS A 752 -29.78 10.60 -37.56
CA HIS A 752 -28.40 10.96 -37.84
C HIS A 752 -27.94 10.46 -39.22
N LEU A 753 -28.34 9.25 -39.61
CA LEU A 753 -28.04 8.67 -40.92
C LEU A 753 -28.93 9.20 -42.07
N GLY A 754 -29.93 10.05 -41.78
CA GLY A 754 -30.84 10.59 -42.79
C GLY A 754 -31.91 9.62 -43.30
N ARG A 755 -32.12 8.48 -42.63
CA ARG A 755 -33.14 7.47 -42.97
C ARG A 755 -34.50 7.73 -42.35
N LEU A 756 -34.54 8.58 -41.33
CA LEU A 756 -35.76 9.05 -40.68
C LEU A 756 -35.70 10.58 -40.61
N SER A 757 -36.72 11.27 -41.11
CA SER A 757 -36.81 12.72 -40.95
C SER A 757 -37.23 13.09 -39.52
N ARG A 758 -36.85 14.31 -39.07
CA ARG A 758 -37.33 14.83 -37.78
C ARG A 758 -38.85 14.92 -37.72
N THR A 759 -39.52 15.22 -38.83
CA THR A 759 -40.99 15.28 -38.92
C THR A 759 -41.63 13.91 -38.70
N GLU A 760 -41.07 12.85 -39.29
CA GLU A 760 -41.52 11.48 -39.06
C GLU A 760 -41.24 11.03 -37.63
N LEU A 761 -40.09 11.41 -37.05
CA LEU A 761 -39.79 11.13 -35.63
C LEU A 761 -40.80 11.79 -34.69
N ARG A 762 -41.20 13.05 -34.97
CA ARG A 762 -42.28 13.74 -34.25
C ARG A 762 -43.60 13.00 -34.38
N SER A 763 -44.01 12.64 -35.59
CA SER A 763 -45.25 11.87 -35.83
C SER A 763 -45.28 10.58 -35.02
N ARG A 764 -44.17 9.83 -35.00
CA ARG A 764 -44.05 8.60 -34.19
C ARG A 764 -44.22 8.88 -32.71
N CYS A 765 -43.62 9.95 -32.18
CA CYS A 765 -43.77 10.31 -30.77
C CYS A 765 -45.18 10.78 -30.43
N ASP A 766 -45.84 11.51 -31.34
CA ASP A 766 -47.24 11.93 -31.21
C ASP A 766 -48.19 10.72 -31.21
N GLU A 767 -47.96 9.73 -32.08
CA GLU A 767 -48.71 8.47 -32.10
C GLU A 767 -48.55 7.66 -30.80
N LEU A 768 -47.34 7.61 -30.23
CA LEU A 768 -47.10 6.97 -28.92
C LEU A 768 -47.87 7.66 -27.80
N LEU A 769 -47.86 9.00 -27.77
CA LEU A 769 -48.61 9.79 -26.78
C LEU A 769 -50.12 9.69 -26.97
N GLY A 770 -50.59 9.50 -28.21
CA GLY A 770 -52.00 9.33 -28.55
C GLY A 770 -52.58 7.94 -28.27
N ASN A 771 -51.74 6.95 -27.93
CA ASN A 771 -52.17 5.57 -27.68
C ASN A 771 -52.16 5.23 -26.17
N PRO A 772 -53.32 5.13 -25.51
CA PRO A 772 -53.40 4.87 -24.06
C PRO A 772 -52.70 3.58 -23.59
N LEU A 773 -52.55 2.58 -24.46
CA LEU A 773 -51.90 1.31 -24.12
C LEU A 773 -50.36 1.42 -24.07
N VAL A 774 -49.77 2.43 -24.75
CA VAL A 774 -48.32 2.60 -24.88
C VAL A 774 -47.79 3.73 -23.98
N VAL A 775 -48.64 4.68 -23.62
CA VAL A 775 -48.33 5.81 -22.73
C VAL A 775 -47.55 5.39 -21.48
N PRO A 776 -47.90 4.32 -20.73
CA PRO A 776 -47.12 3.91 -19.54
C PRO A 776 -45.64 3.58 -19.83
N ALA A 777 -45.29 3.20 -21.06
CA ALA A 777 -43.92 2.91 -21.49
C ALA A 777 -43.16 4.14 -22.03
N TYR A 778 -43.85 5.27 -22.25
CA TYR A 778 -43.27 6.50 -22.80
C TYR A 778 -42.04 7.05 -22.04
N PRO A 779 -41.98 7.01 -20.70
CA PRO A 779 -40.78 7.41 -19.96
C PRO A 779 -39.51 6.65 -20.37
N ARG A 780 -39.64 5.39 -20.79
CA ARG A 780 -38.50 4.59 -21.29
C ARG A 780 -38.01 5.10 -22.64
N TYR A 781 -38.91 5.51 -23.54
CA TYR A 781 -38.53 6.18 -24.79
C TYR A 781 -37.79 7.50 -24.53
N LEU A 782 -38.28 8.31 -23.58
CA LEU A 782 -37.59 9.55 -23.17
C LEU A 782 -36.20 9.28 -22.60
N SER A 783 -36.04 8.24 -21.79
CA SER A 783 -34.73 7.79 -21.29
C SER A 783 -33.80 7.38 -22.44
N GLY A 784 -34.32 6.69 -23.46
CA GLY A 784 -33.55 6.33 -24.65
C GLY A 784 -33.09 7.56 -25.45
N PHE A 785 -33.96 8.56 -25.63
CA PHE A 785 -33.58 9.82 -26.28
C PHE A 785 -32.56 10.64 -25.49
N LEU A 786 -32.63 10.60 -24.15
CA LEU A 786 -31.61 11.21 -23.29
C LEU A 786 -30.24 10.58 -23.55
N HIS A 787 -30.15 9.25 -23.55
CA HIS A 787 -28.92 8.51 -23.89
C HIS A 787 -28.46 8.78 -25.32
N ALA A 788 -29.39 9.02 -26.26
CA ALA A 788 -29.05 9.35 -27.65
C ALA A 788 -28.39 10.72 -27.84
N LEU A 789 -28.36 11.60 -26.83
CA LEU A 789 -27.68 12.89 -26.92
C LEU A 789 -26.15 12.76 -26.96
N GLU A 790 -25.57 11.68 -26.44
CA GLU A 790 -24.13 11.42 -26.57
C GLU A 790 -23.71 11.10 -28.02
N PRO A 791 -24.38 10.18 -28.75
CA PRO A 791 -24.12 9.96 -30.17
C PRO A 791 -24.68 11.06 -31.08
N VAL A 792 -25.84 11.65 -30.75
CA VAL A 792 -26.58 12.58 -31.62
C VAL A 792 -26.95 13.85 -30.83
N PRO A 793 -25.98 14.70 -30.49
CA PRO A 793 -26.21 15.90 -29.67
C PRO A 793 -27.15 16.91 -30.33
N GLY A 794 -27.29 16.86 -31.67
CA GLY A 794 -28.19 17.73 -32.42
C GLY A 794 -29.68 17.50 -32.14
N LEU A 795 -30.08 16.48 -31.37
CA LEU A 795 -31.47 16.23 -30.96
C LEU A 795 -31.84 16.90 -29.62
N SER A 796 -30.97 17.73 -29.04
CA SER A 796 -31.24 18.38 -27.76
C SER A 796 -32.54 19.17 -27.73
N ASP A 797 -32.82 19.92 -28.80
CA ASP A 797 -34.06 20.68 -29.01
C ASP A 797 -35.28 19.74 -29.05
N PHE A 798 -35.15 18.63 -29.77
CA PHE A 798 -36.19 17.62 -29.90
C PHE A 798 -36.49 16.90 -28.57
N VAL A 799 -35.48 16.61 -27.74
CA VAL A 799 -35.71 16.01 -26.42
C VAL A 799 -36.48 16.95 -25.51
N VAL A 800 -36.14 18.25 -25.52
CA VAL A 800 -36.91 19.27 -24.78
C VAL A 800 -38.34 19.35 -25.31
N GLU A 801 -38.53 19.33 -26.64
CA GLU A 801 -39.85 19.27 -27.29
C GLU A 801 -40.66 18.03 -26.85
N ALA A 802 -40.06 16.84 -26.88
CA ALA A 802 -40.73 15.57 -26.56
C ALA A 802 -41.18 15.53 -25.09
N VAL A 803 -40.32 15.97 -24.16
CA VAL A 803 -40.68 16.10 -22.75
C VAL A 803 -41.81 17.12 -22.58
N SER A 804 -41.69 18.28 -23.22
CA SER A 804 -42.69 19.36 -23.11
C SER A 804 -44.06 18.94 -23.65
N ASN A 805 -44.10 18.20 -24.77
CA ASN A 805 -45.34 17.70 -25.35
C ASN A 805 -46.00 16.62 -24.47
N ALA A 806 -45.21 15.77 -23.82
CA ALA A 806 -45.75 14.77 -22.89
C ALA A 806 -46.39 15.43 -21.65
N PHE A 807 -45.71 16.40 -21.04
CA PHE A 807 -46.21 17.14 -19.88
C PHE A 807 -47.38 18.07 -20.24
N GLY A 808 -47.44 18.59 -21.46
CA GLY A 808 -48.52 19.47 -21.91
C GLY A 808 -49.81 18.75 -22.35
N ARG A 809 -49.75 17.46 -22.69
CA ARG A 809 -50.91 16.71 -23.24
C ARG A 809 -51.51 15.68 -22.29
N LEU A 810 -50.73 15.12 -21.36
CA LEU A 810 -51.17 14.04 -20.48
C LEU A 810 -51.75 14.59 -19.16
N PRO A 811 -52.79 13.96 -18.59
CA PRO A 811 -53.37 14.41 -17.33
C PRO A 811 -52.52 13.99 -16.12
N ASP A 812 -52.62 14.75 -15.02
CA ASP A 812 -51.84 14.54 -13.78
C ASP A 812 -51.84 13.09 -13.24
N PRO A 813 -52.94 12.31 -13.26
CA PRO A 813 -52.93 10.92 -12.79
C PRO A 813 -51.99 10.00 -13.58
N VAL A 814 -51.62 10.38 -14.81
CA VAL A 814 -50.67 9.65 -15.66
C VAL A 814 -49.25 10.19 -15.46
N LEU A 815 -49.08 11.51 -15.32
CA LEU A 815 -47.77 12.17 -15.19
C LEU A 815 -47.13 12.00 -13.81
N LEU A 816 -47.90 12.14 -12.72
CA LEU A 816 -47.37 12.09 -11.36
C LEU A 816 -46.62 10.78 -11.05
N PRO A 817 -47.10 9.59 -11.48
CA PRO A 817 -46.35 8.33 -11.35
C PRO A 817 -45.02 8.28 -12.12
N TRP A 818 -44.82 9.10 -13.16
CA TRP A 818 -43.59 9.10 -13.96
C TRP A 818 -42.45 9.85 -13.29
N LEU A 819 -42.77 10.89 -12.49
CA LEU A 819 -41.78 11.81 -11.92
C LEU A 819 -40.65 11.10 -11.16
N PRO A 820 -40.90 10.11 -10.28
CA PRO A 820 -39.82 9.41 -9.59
C PRO A 820 -38.86 8.69 -10.55
N SER A 821 -39.39 8.03 -11.59
CA SER A 821 -38.57 7.32 -12.57
C SER A 821 -37.76 8.28 -13.43
N LEU A 822 -38.36 9.37 -13.93
CA LEU A 822 -37.66 10.37 -14.74
C LEU A 822 -36.56 11.08 -13.95
N ILE A 823 -36.82 11.44 -12.68
CA ILE A 823 -35.82 12.05 -11.80
C ILE A 823 -34.69 11.06 -11.51
N THR A 824 -35.01 9.79 -11.25
CA THR A 824 -34.00 8.76 -10.98
C THR A 824 -33.12 8.51 -12.20
N SER A 825 -33.71 8.37 -13.40
CA SER A 825 -32.95 8.23 -14.65
C SER A 825 -32.06 9.44 -14.93
N LEU A 826 -32.57 10.66 -14.74
CA LEU A 826 -31.76 11.88 -14.90
C LEU A 826 -30.61 11.96 -13.89
N ARG A 827 -30.84 11.57 -12.63
CA ARG A 827 -29.85 11.64 -11.54
C ARG A 827 -28.78 10.54 -11.64
N ALA A 828 -29.18 9.32 -11.97
CA ALA A 828 -28.28 8.16 -12.01
C ALA A 828 -27.49 8.08 -13.33
N GLU A 829 -28.09 8.47 -14.45
CA GLU A 829 -27.57 8.15 -15.78
C GLU A 829 -27.40 9.37 -16.71
N GLY A 830 -28.00 10.53 -16.38
CA GLY A 830 -28.02 11.73 -17.23
C GLY A 830 -27.44 13.00 -16.60
N ALA A 831 -26.77 12.90 -15.44
CA ALA A 831 -26.27 14.06 -14.71
C ALA A 831 -25.30 14.93 -15.54
N GLU A 832 -24.50 14.30 -16.41
CA GLU A 832 -23.59 14.99 -17.34
C GLU A 832 -24.32 15.70 -18.50
N LEU A 833 -25.52 15.24 -18.85
CA LEU A 833 -26.34 15.76 -19.96
C LEU A 833 -27.37 16.81 -19.50
N ALA A 834 -27.68 16.85 -18.20
CA ALA A 834 -28.61 17.82 -17.62
C ALA A 834 -28.23 19.29 -17.90
N PRO A 835 -26.94 19.72 -17.82
CA PRO A 835 -26.56 21.10 -18.18
C PRO A 835 -26.88 21.47 -19.64
N LEU A 836 -26.78 20.50 -20.56
CA LEU A 836 -27.09 20.70 -21.98
C LEU A 836 -28.60 20.88 -22.17
N LEU A 837 -29.42 20.04 -21.55
CA LEU A 837 -30.88 20.16 -21.59
C LEU A 837 -31.39 21.43 -20.90
N ILE A 838 -30.81 21.81 -19.75
CA ILE A 838 -31.17 23.04 -19.04
C ILE A 838 -30.82 24.27 -19.90
N ARG A 839 -29.64 24.26 -20.55
CA ARG A 839 -29.24 25.33 -21.46
C ARG A 839 -30.19 25.44 -22.64
N GLU A 840 -30.57 24.31 -23.24
CA GLU A 840 -31.48 24.31 -24.38
C GLU A 840 -32.91 24.70 -23.97
N ALA A 841 -33.41 24.23 -22.83
CA ALA A 841 -34.69 24.67 -22.26
C ALA A 841 -34.68 26.18 -21.96
N GLY A 842 -33.60 26.71 -21.38
CA GLY A 842 -33.45 28.14 -21.12
C GLY A 842 -33.40 29.00 -22.39
N ARG A 843 -33.01 28.41 -23.54
CA ARG A 843 -33.08 29.06 -24.85
C ARG A 843 -34.49 29.04 -25.45
N ILE A 844 -35.27 28.00 -25.16
CA ILE A 844 -36.58 27.73 -25.76
C ILE A 844 -37.70 28.46 -25.01
N PHE A 845 -37.71 28.37 -23.67
CA PHE A 845 -38.77 28.94 -22.83
C PHE A 845 -38.54 30.43 -22.54
N PRO A 846 -39.61 31.24 -22.41
CA PRO A 846 -39.48 32.65 -22.06
C PRO A 846 -38.94 32.81 -20.63
N GLY A 847 -38.10 33.82 -20.41
CA GLY A 847 -37.46 34.07 -19.11
C GLY A 847 -38.38 34.69 -18.05
N ARG A 848 -39.60 35.12 -18.43
CA ARG A 848 -40.58 35.75 -17.52
C ARG A 848 -41.95 35.11 -17.64
N LEU A 849 -42.64 34.98 -16.50
CA LEU A 849 -43.97 34.37 -16.43
C LEU A 849 -45.01 35.09 -17.29
N ALA A 850 -44.99 36.42 -17.34
CA ALA A 850 -45.92 37.21 -18.15
C ALA A 850 -45.77 37.00 -19.67
N GLU A 851 -44.59 36.52 -20.12
CA GLU A 851 -44.33 36.22 -21.52
C GLU A 851 -44.82 34.82 -21.91
N LEU A 852 -45.09 33.94 -20.93
CA LEU A 852 -45.56 32.57 -21.15
C LEU A 852 -46.99 32.52 -21.71
N ASP A 853 -47.87 33.42 -21.27
CA ASP A 853 -49.28 33.46 -21.71
C ASP A 853 -49.45 33.75 -23.22
N ALA A 854 -48.46 34.41 -23.83
CA ALA A 854 -48.43 34.73 -25.26
C ALA A 854 -47.39 33.91 -26.04
N TRP A 855 -46.67 33.00 -25.37
CA TRP A 855 -45.59 32.21 -25.98
C TRP A 855 -46.15 31.01 -26.74
N VAL A 856 -45.76 30.90 -28.01
CA VAL A 856 -46.01 29.72 -28.83
C VAL A 856 -44.72 28.92 -28.93
N PRO A 857 -44.73 27.63 -28.53
CA PRO A 857 -43.55 26.78 -28.65
C PRO A 857 -43.02 26.74 -30.09
N PRO A 858 -41.70 26.79 -30.32
CA PRO A 858 -41.11 26.80 -31.66
C PRO A 858 -41.52 25.63 -32.55
N TRP A 859 -41.86 24.49 -31.96
CA TRP A 859 -42.34 23.28 -32.66
C TRP A 859 -43.83 23.31 -33.01
N LEU A 860 -44.61 24.25 -32.47
CA LEU A 860 -46.01 24.51 -32.84
C LEU A 860 -46.18 25.73 -33.76
N ALA A 861 -45.15 26.56 -33.86
CA ALA A 861 -45.12 27.64 -34.83
C ALA A 861 -45.23 27.02 -36.23
N GLN A 862 -46.34 27.30 -36.93
CA GLN A 862 -46.46 26.92 -38.33
C GLN A 862 -45.23 27.47 -39.07
N PRO A 863 -44.59 26.67 -39.94
CA PRO A 863 -43.60 27.24 -40.84
C PRO A 863 -44.34 28.35 -41.57
N ILE A 864 -43.98 29.60 -41.27
CA ILE A 864 -44.39 30.73 -42.09
C ILE A 864 -43.99 30.27 -43.48
N PRO A 865 -44.94 30.14 -44.44
CA PRO A 865 -44.56 29.85 -45.79
C PRO A 865 -43.51 30.90 -46.09
N GLN A 866 -42.26 30.46 -46.32
CA GLN A 866 -41.40 31.31 -47.09
C GLN A 866 -42.19 31.43 -48.38
N THR A 867 -42.90 32.55 -48.54
CA THR A 867 -43.28 33.04 -49.82
C THR A 867 -41.95 33.02 -50.55
N THR A 868 -41.75 31.97 -51.34
CA THR A 868 -40.97 32.05 -52.55
C THR A 868 -41.62 33.18 -53.32
N ASP A 869 -41.21 34.40 -52.97
CA ASP A 869 -41.31 35.55 -53.83
C ASP A 869 -40.50 35.16 -55.06
N ALA A 870 -41.19 34.49 -55.98
CA ALA A 870 -40.79 34.35 -57.37
C ALA A 870 -40.69 35.74 -58.04
N SER A 871 -40.93 36.82 -57.31
CA SER A 871 -40.67 38.22 -57.67
C SER A 871 -39.28 38.73 -57.25
N ARG A 872 -38.43 37.95 -56.58
CA ARG A 872 -36.99 38.28 -56.36
C ARG A 872 -36.02 37.58 -57.31
N GLN A 873 -36.53 36.96 -58.38
CA GLN A 873 -35.73 36.72 -59.57
C GLN A 873 -35.68 38.01 -60.40
N ALA A 874 -34.90 38.98 -59.95
CA ALA A 874 -34.28 40.07 -60.74
C ALA A 874 -33.97 41.26 -59.82
N GLU A 875 -33.06 41.09 -58.84
CA GLU A 875 -32.26 42.21 -58.34
C GLU A 875 -31.03 41.70 -57.56
N GLY A 876 -29.91 41.59 -58.27
CA GLY A 876 -28.57 41.77 -57.73
C GLY A 876 -27.99 40.67 -56.83
N SER A 877 -27.69 39.49 -57.39
CA SER A 877 -26.68 38.59 -56.81
C SER A 877 -25.29 39.23 -56.94
N ALA A 878 -24.90 40.07 -56.00
CA ALA A 878 -23.51 40.52 -55.93
C ALA A 878 -22.63 39.32 -55.54
N GLY A 879 -21.92 38.81 -56.55
CA GLY A 879 -20.98 37.69 -56.45
C GLY A 879 -19.94 37.91 -55.35
N VAL A 880 -19.46 36.81 -54.78
CA VAL A 880 -18.42 36.83 -53.74
C VAL A 880 -17.12 37.29 -54.40
N ALA A 881 -16.73 38.55 -54.19
CA ALA A 881 -15.57 39.17 -54.81
C ALA A 881 -14.25 38.38 -54.63
N LEU A 882 -14.13 37.65 -53.51
CA LEU A 882 -13.00 36.76 -53.24
C LEU A 882 -12.88 35.61 -54.26
N LEU A 883 -14.02 35.01 -54.63
CA LEU A 883 -14.06 33.88 -55.58
C LEU A 883 -13.84 34.35 -57.01
N ALA A 884 -14.38 35.52 -57.38
CA ALA A 884 -14.11 36.13 -58.68
C ALA A 884 -12.63 36.58 -58.84
N ALA A 885 -11.98 36.99 -57.75
CA ALA A 885 -10.56 37.38 -57.77
C ALA A 885 -9.58 36.19 -57.81
N HIS A 886 -10.01 35.00 -57.37
CA HIS A 886 -9.21 33.78 -57.33
C HIS A 886 -9.99 32.55 -57.84
N PRO A 887 -10.33 32.50 -59.15
CA PRO A 887 -11.28 31.52 -59.67
C PRO A 887 -10.70 30.10 -59.80
N GLY A 888 -9.37 29.93 -59.75
CA GLY A 888 -8.70 28.68 -60.15
C GLY A 888 -9.17 27.41 -59.43
N THR A 889 -9.53 27.49 -58.14
CA THR A 889 -10.08 26.33 -57.41
C THR A 889 -11.51 26.01 -57.85
N CYS A 890 -12.32 27.05 -58.09
CA CYS A 890 -13.70 26.89 -58.55
C CYS A 890 -13.77 26.43 -60.01
N ASP A 891 -12.87 26.90 -60.88
CA ASP A 891 -12.75 26.44 -62.27
C ASP A 891 -12.34 24.96 -62.34
N ALA A 892 -11.41 24.53 -61.48
CA ALA A 892 -11.00 23.13 -61.41
C ALA A 892 -12.14 22.19 -60.97
N VAL A 893 -12.95 22.63 -60.01
CA VAL A 893 -14.13 21.89 -59.55
C VAL A 893 -15.24 21.91 -60.61
N ALA A 894 -15.46 23.04 -61.29
CA ALA A 894 -16.43 23.16 -62.37
C ALA A 894 -16.09 22.22 -63.55
N GLY A 895 -14.81 22.15 -63.93
CA GLY A 895 -14.33 21.20 -64.94
C GLY A 895 -14.52 19.73 -64.53
N LEU A 896 -14.34 19.41 -63.24
CA LEU A 896 -14.58 18.06 -62.72
C LEU A 896 -16.08 17.67 -62.73
N LEU A 897 -16.96 18.67 -62.64
CA LEU A 897 -18.42 18.52 -62.64
C LEU A 897 -19.06 18.77 -64.02
N GLY A 898 -18.27 19.06 -65.06
CA GLY A 898 -18.76 19.30 -66.43
C GLY A 898 -19.58 20.59 -66.58
N CYS A 899 -19.29 21.62 -65.77
CA CYS A 899 -19.97 22.91 -65.83
C CYS A 899 -19.13 23.93 -66.64
N ASP A 900 -19.61 24.32 -67.82
CA ASP A 900 -18.89 25.19 -68.76
C ASP A 900 -19.36 26.67 -68.75
N GLU A 901 -20.12 27.08 -67.74
CA GLU A 901 -20.67 28.44 -67.67
C GLU A 901 -19.63 29.48 -67.20
N PRO A 902 -19.55 30.67 -67.83
CA PRO A 902 -18.60 31.71 -67.45
C PRO A 902 -19.02 32.46 -66.18
N TRP A 903 -18.04 32.98 -65.44
CA TRP A 903 -18.26 33.82 -64.24
C TRP A 903 -19.10 35.07 -64.55
N GLN A 904 -20.17 35.29 -63.79
CA GLN A 904 -20.96 36.52 -63.85
C GLN A 904 -20.37 37.63 -62.97
N VAL A 905 -20.08 38.79 -63.55
CA VAL A 905 -19.59 39.98 -62.84
C VAL A 905 -20.77 40.91 -62.57
N THR A 906 -20.99 41.29 -61.30
CA THR A 906 -22.04 42.26 -60.91
C THR A 906 -21.42 43.39 -60.09
N GLU A 907 -21.70 44.65 -60.43
CA GLU A 907 -21.24 45.82 -59.66
C GLU A 907 -21.94 45.94 -58.29
N PRO A 908 -21.26 46.40 -57.22
CA PRO A 908 -21.80 46.39 -55.87
C PRO A 908 -22.70 47.61 -55.55
N GLY A 909 -23.96 47.36 -55.20
CA GLY A 909 -24.87 48.35 -54.59
C GLY A 909 -24.70 48.49 -53.06
N PRO A 910 -25.20 49.58 -52.44
CA PRO A 910 -24.92 49.93 -51.03
C PRO A 910 -25.68 49.04 -50.02
N ARG A 911 -24.93 48.24 -49.25
CA ARG A 911 -25.45 47.17 -48.34
C ARG A 911 -25.69 47.60 -46.89
N GLY A 912 -26.21 48.79 -46.64
CA GLY A 912 -26.44 49.30 -45.26
C GLY A 912 -27.90 49.38 -44.81
N ALA A 913 -28.84 49.66 -45.73
CA ALA A 913 -30.18 50.12 -45.34
C ALA A 913 -31.12 49.03 -44.79
N ALA A 914 -30.92 47.77 -45.19
CA ALA A 914 -31.82 46.67 -44.81
C ALA A 914 -31.71 46.26 -43.34
N LEU A 915 -30.53 46.37 -42.74
CA LEU A 915 -30.31 46.06 -41.32
C LEU A 915 -30.87 47.15 -40.39
N VAL A 916 -30.75 48.41 -40.81
CA VAL A 916 -31.29 49.57 -40.07
C VAL A 916 -32.83 49.55 -40.05
N ALA A 917 -33.47 49.14 -41.16
CA ALA A 917 -34.93 49.01 -41.22
C ALA A 917 -35.46 47.80 -40.42
N ARG A 918 -34.67 46.73 -40.27
CA ARG A 918 -35.09 45.48 -39.63
C ARG A 918 -34.83 45.46 -38.11
N HIS A 919 -33.89 46.28 -37.62
CA HIS A 919 -33.55 46.39 -36.20
C HIS A 919 -33.38 47.86 -35.77
N PRO A 920 -34.48 48.64 -35.72
CA PRO A 920 -34.45 50.07 -35.41
C PRO A 920 -33.95 50.35 -33.99
N ASP A 921 -34.19 49.44 -33.04
CA ASP A 921 -33.73 49.57 -31.66
C ASP A 921 -32.20 49.48 -31.55
N THR A 922 -31.57 48.64 -32.36
CA THR A 922 -30.10 48.51 -32.43
C THR A 922 -29.46 49.76 -33.01
N ALA A 923 -30.08 50.38 -34.02
CA ALA A 923 -29.62 51.66 -34.58
C ALA A 923 -29.74 52.81 -33.57
N THR A 924 -30.80 52.80 -32.75
CA THR A 924 -31.05 53.79 -31.70
C THR A 924 -30.06 53.62 -30.54
N ALA A 925 -29.78 52.38 -30.13
CA ALA A 925 -28.78 52.06 -29.10
C ALA A 925 -27.34 52.37 -29.55
N LEU A 926 -27.00 52.10 -30.82
CA LEU A 926 -25.71 52.48 -31.41
C LEU A 926 -25.58 54.01 -31.52
N GLY A 927 -26.66 54.70 -31.87
CA GLY A 927 -26.72 56.16 -31.88
C GLY A 927 -26.43 56.75 -30.49
N ALA A 928 -27.06 56.22 -29.44
CA ALA A 928 -26.82 56.65 -28.06
C ALA A 928 -25.35 56.47 -27.63
N LEU A 929 -24.74 55.34 -28.01
CA LEU A 929 -23.33 55.02 -27.76
C LEU A 929 -22.35 55.93 -28.52
N LEU A 930 -22.70 56.37 -29.73
CA LEU A 930 -21.88 57.26 -30.55
C LEU A 930 -22.02 58.74 -30.17
N THR A 931 -23.15 59.14 -29.57
CA THR A 931 -23.37 60.51 -29.05
C THR A 931 -22.90 60.71 -27.61
N SER A 932 -22.51 59.63 -26.91
CA SER A 932 -21.89 59.68 -25.58
C SER A 932 -20.36 59.66 -25.59
N ALA A 933 -19.73 59.92 -26.74
CA ALA A 933 -18.28 60.05 -26.90
C ALA A 933 -17.86 61.51 -27.08
#